data_AF-A0A2V0PFY0-F1
#
_entry.id   AF-A0A2V0PFY0-F1
#
_cell.length_a   1.000
_cell.length_b   1.000
_cell.length_c   1.000
_cell.angle_alpha   90.00
_cell.angle_beta   90.00
_cell.angle_gamma   90.00
#
_symmetry.space_group_name_H-M   'P 1'
#
loop_
_entity.id
_entity.type
_entity.pdbx_description
1 polymer ?
#
loop_
_entity_poly.entity_id
_entity_poly.type
_entity_poly.pdbx_seq_one_letter_code
_entity_poly.pdbx_strand_id
1 'polypeptide(L)'
;MATERALSDCAAQGASLEEQIDGAIESHGVVLFAKSWCPYSIAAADLFRSKGVNIDQHSQGAKIHDVLKAKTNQKTVALLGFDVPTGVPYVYVNREFLGGCDATKALDAAGDLDRRLGPLLASSEAARAPRLVITVEAASASDLAGHGAPGAGVEEQIEGAVAALPVAVFGKSWCPYTIAVIDLLKSKGSPFVAFQIDAMPNGAAVHEALKAKTGQKTVPYVWINHEFVGGCDATKALDAAGGLDGRLAAAAGDGGGQAGLAPRDVQVPPAFVPAACPDAPPVYHCLLNFPDTVDTNVIRLVAVFVFVVSVFAVAFRHSLGMKWACWSLFVDFCLRFTGGAQASPLGSLAILLLARKKPELSAGFPKQFAVGVGVVFTLLGAVLYWTDTRDDNIAGLVFWACLILFAGLEGFLGFCAGCWVFGQAITLGIIPRTVYSIHIDHKGEVEYQWDWNMRRVDPKTIPQPKPASFPWPGSRPCRTDLALKLPKTDDYRRQDFHLIKHMKIGVFTASLSVTGLALLWKSLARGFAADPRIWQALAIVAAALYVFCCTLYLLKLAIHPRKAGCVKKEYDHPVHGGAISLPFIILVMFAQLAHSNPECGPNCNVLAKARACVLFWMGAAPMLALAVMRVGDMLATTRDQEHVAPSWLMPPVGLLLGALIGPKVAPEYAEAMHFWYAFAFTMLVVLLVLTWQKAMVNHILDCRQHPMLYIWVAAPSVACSAYLSLRSAAQGAPYAFDFFARILLFCALSTWLFLGWGFVRKFFGSCCFAMTEWAYGFPFVALAIALLNYHESIKGAFTEGLAYLALAWATLNIFLIGCHTLTGILRGGVFRDPGDWGPALAVQAIDEALIAYLEKLPKVLGPLEGPDAAGIARFIAGWKPFEAVAYHHLVVNKNGTVFPEASRLAAGAVDKYVGLNTRHADKLAAFHKTLSKLAASPSPAERGALLDELRKAALPWAAALAAQLLEERDVVGGVFSKLASITAQRRIVNKARADSPLAR
;
A
#
# COMPACT_ATOMS: atom_id res chain seq x y z
N MET A 1 32.63 35.76 -23.34
CA MET A 1 33.51 36.92 -23.62
C MET A 1 32.91 37.95 -24.58
N ALA A 2 32.16 37.57 -25.64
CA ALA A 2 31.61 38.54 -26.60
C ALA A 2 30.39 39.34 -26.08
N THR A 3 29.56 38.74 -25.22
CA THR A 3 28.34 39.36 -24.66
C THR A 3 28.62 40.46 -23.65
N GLU A 4 29.73 40.35 -22.91
CA GLU A 4 30.14 41.31 -21.89
C GLU A 4 30.66 42.61 -22.51
N ARG A 5 31.36 42.54 -23.66
CA ARG A 5 31.73 43.71 -24.46
C ARG A 5 30.51 44.48 -24.95
N ALA A 6 29.49 43.81 -25.48
CA ALA A 6 28.28 44.50 -25.97
C ALA A 6 27.51 45.21 -24.85
N LEU A 7 27.35 44.57 -23.69
CA LEU A 7 26.67 45.18 -22.53
C LEU A 7 27.53 46.29 -21.88
N SER A 8 28.86 46.13 -21.83
CA SER A 8 29.76 47.17 -21.33
C SER A 8 29.87 48.37 -22.26
N ASP A 9 29.86 48.14 -23.58
CA ASP A 9 29.97 49.19 -24.61
C ASP A 9 28.67 50.02 -24.67
N CYS A 10 27.50 49.39 -24.55
CA CYS A 10 26.22 50.10 -24.42
C CYS A 10 26.09 50.86 -23.08
N ALA A 11 26.58 50.28 -21.97
CA ALA A 11 26.59 50.96 -20.68
C ALA A 11 27.55 52.17 -20.66
N ALA A 12 28.68 52.09 -21.36
CA ALA A 12 29.63 53.20 -21.55
C ALA A 12 29.05 54.35 -22.39
N GLN A 13 28.01 54.10 -23.19
CA GLN A 13 27.28 55.10 -23.99
C GLN A 13 26.07 55.72 -23.27
N GLY A 14 25.83 55.37 -22.00
CA GLY A 14 24.72 55.94 -21.21
C GLY A 14 23.34 55.33 -21.51
N ALA A 15 23.27 54.18 -22.20
CA ALA A 15 22.01 53.53 -22.54
C ALA A 15 21.28 52.93 -21.32
N SER A 16 19.95 52.98 -21.32
CA SER A 16 19.10 52.43 -20.26
C SER A 16 19.20 50.89 -20.18
N LEU A 17 18.87 50.30 -19.03
CA LEU A 17 18.95 48.85 -18.82
C LEU A 17 18.06 48.05 -19.80
N GLU A 18 16.95 48.65 -20.24
CA GLU A 18 16.06 48.02 -21.23
C GLU A 18 16.66 48.03 -22.63
N GLU A 19 17.30 49.13 -23.05
CA GLU A 19 18.04 49.21 -24.32
C GLU A 19 19.23 48.24 -24.36
N GLN A 20 19.86 47.99 -23.21
CA GLN A 20 20.94 46.99 -23.09
C GLN A 20 20.44 45.55 -23.28
N ILE A 21 19.24 45.22 -22.75
CA ILE A 21 18.62 43.90 -22.92
C ILE A 21 18.20 43.69 -24.38
N ASP A 22 17.59 44.69 -25.00
CA ASP A 22 17.16 44.62 -26.40
C ASP A 22 18.37 44.52 -27.34
N GLY A 23 19.43 45.30 -27.09
CA GLY A 23 20.69 45.18 -27.83
C GLY A 23 21.32 43.79 -27.73
N ALA A 24 21.24 43.13 -26.56
CA ALA A 24 21.72 41.75 -26.40
C ALA A 24 20.88 40.73 -27.19
N ILE A 25 19.55 40.86 -27.19
CA ILE A 25 18.62 40.02 -27.96
C ILE A 25 18.81 40.22 -29.47
N GLU A 26 19.10 41.45 -29.90
CA GLU A 26 19.26 41.78 -31.32
C GLU A 26 20.60 41.34 -31.92
N SER A 27 21.65 41.35 -31.09
CA SER A 27 23.03 41.03 -31.49
C SER A 27 23.38 39.54 -31.46
N HIS A 28 22.61 38.72 -30.75
CA HIS A 28 22.91 37.30 -30.55
C HIS A 28 21.75 36.39 -31.00
N GLY A 29 22.06 35.31 -31.72
CA GLY A 29 21.06 34.37 -32.24
C GLY A 29 20.33 33.57 -31.15
N VAL A 30 20.98 33.30 -30.01
CA VAL A 30 20.37 32.67 -28.84
C VAL A 30 20.77 33.47 -27.60
N VAL A 31 19.77 33.87 -26.80
CA VAL A 31 20.00 34.59 -25.54
C VAL A 31 19.23 33.92 -24.42
N LEU A 32 19.95 33.59 -23.35
CA LEU A 32 19.40 32.94 -22.16
C LEU A 32 19.62 33.82 -20.93
N PHE A 33 18.56 34.42 -20.41
CA PHE A 33 18.61 35.10 -19.11
C PHE A 33 18.29 34.08 -18.01
N ALA A 34 19.31 33.69 -17.25
CA ALA A 34 19.29 32.56 -16.34
C ALA A 34 19.88 32.91 -14.95
N LYS A 35 19.46 32.18 -13.92
CA LYS A 35 20.13 32.18 -12.60
C LYS A 35 21.10 31.02 -12.53
N SER A 36 22.35 31.28 -12.17
CA SER A 36 23.43 30.28 -12.14
C SER A 36 23.16 29.06 -11.25
N TRP A 37 22.34 29.22 -10.20
CA TRP A 37 22.01 28.17 -9.24
C TRP A 37 20.65 27.49 -9.51
N CYS A 38 19.84 27.98 -10.45
CA CYS A 38 18.49 27.46 -10.66
C CYS A 38 18.52 26.17 -11.50
N PRO A 39 17.97 25.04 -11.04
CA PRO A 39 17.99 23.76 -11.77
C PRO A 39 17.34 23.85 -13.16
N TYR A 40 16.29 24.66 -13.31
CA TYR A 40 15.60 24.88 -14.59
C TYR A 40 16.45 25.72 -15.56
N SER A 41 17.21 26.68 -15.05
CA SER A 41 18.14 27.46 -15.87
C SER A 41 19.33 26.62 -16.33
N ILE A 42 19.85 25.76 -15.46
CA ILE A 42 20.93 24.80 -15.79
C ILE A 42 20.41 23.80 -16.83
N ALA A 43 19.24 23.21 -16.63
CA ALA A 43 18.66 22.26 -17.57
C ALA A 43 18.37 22.87 -18.95
N ALA A 44 17.92 24.12 -19.02
CA ALA A 44 17.75 24.82 -20.29
C ALA A 44 19.10 25.10 -20.97
N ALA A 45 20.11 25.54 -20.22
CA ALA A 45 21.45 25.76 -20.74
C ALA A 45 22.09 24.46 -21.26
N ASP A 46 21.96 23.36 -20.51
CA ASP A 46 22.49 22.05 -20.89
C ASP A 46 21.77 21.48 -22.12
N LEU A 47 20.47 21.78 -22.28
CA LEU A 47 19.73 21.43 -23.49
C LEU A 47 20.32 22.14 -24.72
N PHE A 48 20.55 23.45 -24.67
CA PHE A 48 21.18 24.17 -25.78
C PHE A 48 22.63 23.74 -26.02
N ARG A 49 23.41 23.46 -24.97
CA ARG A 49 24.76 22.86 -25.09
C ARG A 49 24.72 21.50 -25.77
N SER A 50 23.73 20.67 -25.46
CA SER A 50 23.56 19.35 -26.11
C SER A 50 23.25 19.47 -27.61
N LYS A 51 22.70 20.61 -28.05
CA LYS A 51 22.44 20.96 -29.45
C LYS A 51 23.59 21.69 -30.14
N GLY A 52 24.74 21.81 -29.48
CA GLY A 52 25.94 22.44 -30.03
C GLY A 52 26.00 23.96 -29.92
N VAL A 53 25.08 24.58 -29.15
CA VAL A 53 25.11 26.02 -28.88
C VAL A 53 26.02 26.29 -27.67
N ASN A 54 27.11 27.01 -27.87
CA ASN A 54 28.03 27.34 -26.79
C ASN A 54 27.48 28.52 -25.97
N ILE A 55 27.23 28.32 -24.69
CA ILE A 55 26.61 29.33 -23.80
C ILE A 55 27.66 29.83 -22.81
N ASP A 56 28.11 31.08 -23.01
CA ASP A 56 28.95 31.82 -22.07
C ASP A 56 28.13 32.26 -20.85
N GLN A 57 28.64 32.05 -19.64
CA GLN A 57 28.00 32.50 -18.40
C GLN A 57 28.60 33.84 -17.94
N HIS A 58 27.74 34.84 -17.71
CA HIS A 58 28.14 36.14 -17.16
C HIS A 58 27.21 36.55 -16.00
N SER A 59 27.76 37.16 -14.95
CA SER A 59 27.04 37.46 -13.71
C SER A 59 26.81 38.96 -13.49
N GLN A 60 25.63 39.46 -13.88
CA GLN A 60 25.10 40.73 -13.37
C GLN A 60 23.60 40.67 -13.03
N GLY A 61 23.28 41.06 -11.79
CA GLY A 61 22.13 41.90 -11.41
C GLY A 61 20.71 41.34 -11.36
N ALA A 62 20.15 41.24 -10.15
CA ALA A 62 18.73 40.98 -9.87
C ALA A 62 17.73 41.95 -10.58
N LYS A 63 18.19 43.12 -11.06
CA LYS A 63 17.38 44.15 -11.73
C LYS A 63 16.93 43.77 -13.15
N ILE A 64 17.64 42.87 -13.85
CA ILE A 64 17.28 42.39 -15.20
C ILE A 64 15.97 41.57 -15.17
N HIS A 65 15.76 40.83 -14.08
CA HIS A 65 14.56 39.99 -13.91
C HIS A 65 13.29 40.83 -13.83
N ASP A 66 13.32 41.97 -13.15
CA ASP A 66 12.15 42.83 -12.97
C ASP A 66 11.73 43.49 -14.29
N VAL A 67 12.70 43.91 -15.11
CA VAL A 67 12.45 44.47 -16.45
C VAL A 67 11.89 43.41 -17.40
N LEU A 68 12.48 42.21 -17.43
CA LEU A 68 11.98 41.10 -18.26
C LEU A 68 10.58 40.67 -17.83
N LYS A 69 10.30 40.60 -16.53
CA LYS A 69 8.98 40.24 -16.01
C LYS A 69 7.91 41.25 -16.43
N ALA A 70 8.22 42.55 -16.38
CA ALA A 70 7.31 43.60 -16.84
C ALA A 70 7.02 43.51 -18.36
N LYS A 71 8.06 43.28 -19.18
CA LYS A 71 7.96 43.18 -20.64
C LYS A 71 7.22 41.92 -21.10
N THR A 72 7.40 40.81 -20.38
CA THR A 72 6.76 39.52 -20.70
C THR A 72 5.28 39.53 -20.29
N ASN A 73 4.95 40.05 -19.10
CA ASN A 73 3.55 40.15 -18.67
C ASN A 73 2.70 41.03 -19.61
N GLN A 74 3.23 42.12 -20.15
CA GLN A 74 2.48 42.94 -21.12
C GLN A 74 2.13 42.20 -22.42
N LYS A 75 3.07 41.40 -22.99
CA LYS A 75 2.80 40.60 -24.20
C LYS A 75 1.92 39.38 -23.92
N THR A 76 2.10 38.71 -22.78
CA THR A 76 1.33 37.51 -22.42
C THR A 76 -0.11 37.83 -22.02
N VAL A 77 -0.35 38.95 -21.32
CA VAL A 77 -1.71 39.43 -20.98
C VAL A 77 -2.47 39.84 -22.25
N ALA A 78 -1.80 40.43 -23.24
CA ALA A 78 -2.42 40.78 -24.52
C ALA A 78 -2.84 39.56 -25.36
N LEU A 79 -2.15 38.42 -25.22
CA LEU A 79 -2.41 37.21 -26.01
C LEU A 79 -3.38 36.22 -25.31
N LEU A 80 -3.34 36.15 -23.98
CA LEU A 80 -4.06 35.13 -23.19
C LEU A 80 -5.11 35.71 -22.22
N GLY A 81 -5.13 37.03 -21.98
CA GLY A 81 -6.17 37.69 -21.18
C GLY A 81 -6.10 37.45 -19.66
N PHE A 82 -5.07 36.79 -19.13
CA PHE A 82 -4.83 36.62 -17.69
C PHE A 82 -3.34 36.43 -17.38
N ASP A 83 -2.95 36.73 -16.14
CA ASP A 83 -1.55 36.82 -15.68
C ASP A 83 -0.95 35.43 -15.38
N VAL A 84 0.17 35.07 -16.01
CA VAL A 84 0.87 33.78 -15.82
C VAL A 84 2.22 34.02 -15.12
N PRO A 85 2.58 33.30 -14.04
CA PRO A 85 3.84 33.55 -13.34
C PRO A 85 5.02 33.03 -14.17
N THR A 86 5.75 33.94 -14.82
CA THR A 86 6.97 33.62 -15.58
C THR A 86 8.17 33.47 -14.63
N GLY A 87 8.60 32.22 -14.42
CA GLY A 87 9.84 31.90 -13.71
C GLY A 87 11.05 31.86 -14.66
N VAL A 88 12.25 32.13 -14.13
CA VAL A 88 13.54 32.07 -14.85
C VAL A 88 13.86 30.60 -15.23
N PRO A 89 14.41 30.28 -16.42
CA PRO A 89 15.05 31.16 -17.41
C PRO A 89 14.08 31.86 -18.37
N TYR A 90 14.51 32.98 -18.96
CA TYR A 90 13.88 33.59 -20.14
C TYR A 90 14.72 33.26 -21.37
N VAL A 91 14.13 32.55 -22.32
CA VAL A 91 14.83 32.00 -23.49
C VAL A 91 14.39 32.75 -24.74
N TYR A 92 15.36 33.28 -25.49
CA TYR A 92 15.14 33.90 -26.79
C TYR A 92 15.96 33.19 -27.86
N VAL A 93 15.35 32.91 -29.01
CA VAL A 93 16.01 32.35 -30.19
C VAL A 93 15.56 33.16 -31.41
N ASN A 94 16.51 33.70 -32.19
CA ASN A 94 16.23 34.58 -33.32
C ASN A 94 15.28 35.74 -32.97
N ARG A 95 15.50 36.39 -31.82
CA ARG A 95 14.69 37.50 -31.29
C ARG A 95 13.27 37.14 -30.84
N GLU A 96 12.87 35.88 -30.96
CA GLU A 96 11.57 35.39 -30.51
C GLU A 96 11.66 34.82 -29.09
N PHE A 97 10.70 35.18 -28.23
CA PHE A 97 10.63 34.66 -26.87
C PHE A 97 9.98 33.27 -26.83
N LEU A 98 10.71 32.27 -26.36
CA LEU A 98 10.25 30.88 -26.30
C LEU A 98 9.65 30.48 -24.95
N GLY A 99 9.74 31.34 -23.93
CA GLY A 99 9.31 31.02 -22.57
C GLY A 99 10.44 30.51 -21.68
N GLY A 100 10.07 29.73 -20.65
CA GLY A 100 11.00 29.12 -19.70
C GLY A 100 11.38 27.68 -20.02
N CYS A 101 12.08 27.02 -19.10
CA CYS A 101 12.68 25.69 -19.31
C CYS A 101 11.69 24.64 -19.83
N ASP A 102 10.48 24.58 -19.27
CA ASP A 102 9.47 23.58 -19.67
C ASP A 102 8.94 23.84 -21.09
N ALA A 103 8.77 25.11 -21.47
CA ALA A 103 8.38 25.47 -22.82
C ALA A 103 9.49 25.13 -23.83
N THR A 104 10.75 25.39 -23.49
CA THR A 104 11.90 25.01 -24.33
C THR A 104 12.01 23.50 -24.51
N LYS A 105 11.82 22.72 -23.43
CA LYS A 105 11.82 21.24 -23.51
C LYS A 105 10.63 20.71 -24.31
N ALA A 106 9.46 21.33 -24.19
CA ALA A 106 8.29 20.94 -24.98
C ALA A 106 8.52 21.21 -26.48
N LEU A 107 9.14 22.34 -26.83
CA LEU A 107 9.51 22.64 -28.22
C LEU A 107 10.59 21.71 -28.76
N ASP A 108 11.54 21.28 -27.93
CA ASP A 108 12.54 20.27 -28.30
C ASP A 108 11.93 18.89 -28.52
N ALA A 109 11.05 18.45 -27.61
CA ALA A 109 10.31 17.19 -27.75
C ALA A 109 9.39 17.19 -28.99
N ALA A 110 8.88 18.36 -29.38
CA ALA A 110 8.12 18.54 -30.62
C ALA A 110 9.00 18.63 -31.89
N GLY A 111 10.33 18.66 -31.75
CA GLY A 111 11.29 18.83 -32.86
C GLY A 111 11.34 20.25 -33.44
N ASP A 112 10.57 21.19 -32.88
CA ASP A 112 10.41 22.55 -33.41
C ASP A 112 11.58 23.46 -32.98
N LEU A 113 12.26 23.12 -31.88
CA LEU A 113 13.48 23.80 -31.44
C LEU A 113 14.65 23.60 -32.42
N ASP A 114 14.83 22.37 -32.92
CA ASP A 114 15.87 22.04 -33.91
C ASP A 114 15.67 22.80 -35.22
N ARG A 115 14.41 22.97 -35.62
CA ARG A 115 14.03 23.76 -36.81
C ARG A 115 14.41 25.24 -36.66
N ARG A 116 14.25 25.79 -35.46
CA ARG A 116 14.56 27.19 -35.13
C ARG A 116 16.07 27.45 -34.97
N LEU A 117 16.82 26.45 -34.51
CA LEU A 117 18.28 26.49 -34.39
C LEU A 117 19.01 26.15 -35.69
N GLY A 118 18.38 25.41 -36.60
CA GLY A 118 18.95 24.98 -37.89
C GLY A 118 19.65 26.09 -38.69
N PRO A 119 19.04 27.29 -38.88
CA PRO A 119 19.69 28.39 -39.59
C PRO A 119 20.93 28.97 -38.87
N LEU A 120 21.00 28.87 -37.54
CA LEU A 120 22.11 29.38 -36.72
C LEU A 120 23.30 28.40 -36.66
N LEU A 121 23.02 27.10 -36.72
CA LEU A 121 24.04 26.04 -36.73
C LEU A 121 24.61 25.80 -38.13
N ALA A 122 23.87 26.18 -39.18
CA ALA A 122 24.33 26.14 -40.57
C ALA A 122 25.35 27.24 -40.92
N SER A 123 25.48 28.29 -40.11
CA SER A 123 26.52 29.33 -40.30
C SER A 123 27.84 29.02 -39.56
N SER A 124 27.90 27.91 -38.81
CA SER A 124 29.13 27.41 -38.16
C SER A 124 29.57 26.07 -38.79
N GLU A 125 29.63 26.02 -40.13
CA GLU A 125 30.11 24.88 -40.92
C GLU A 125 31.58 24.55 -40.65
N ALA A 126 31.85 23.87 -39.54
CA ALA A 126 33.00 22.99 -39.37
C ALA A 126 32.77 22.10 -38.14
N ALA A 127 32.65 20.78 -38.40
CA ALA A 127 32.63 19.66 -37.45
C ALA A 127 31.25 19.01 -37.19
N ARG A 128 30.72 18.32 -38.21
CA ARG A 128 29.69 17.28 -38.05
C ARG A 128 30.17 16.00 -38.75
N ALA A 129 30.57 15.00 -37.96
CA ALA A 129 30.58 13.59 -38.32
C ALA A 129 29.50 12.87 -37.48
N PRO A 130 28.87 11.79 -37.98
CA PRO A 130 27.76 11.13 -37.28
C PRO A 130 28.27 10.37 -36.05
N ARG A 131 27.77 10.70 -34.84
CA ARG A 131 28.01 9.90 -33.64
C ARG A 131 27.05 8.72 -33.61
N LEU A 132 27.62 7.55 -33.89
CA LEU A 132 27.07 6.20 -33.77
C LEU A 132 26.40 5.97 -32.39
N VAL A 133 25.21 5.36 -32.41
CA VAL A 133 24.48 4.92 -31.21
C VAL A 133 25.07 3.58 -30.74
N ILE A 134 25.52 3.51 -29.48
CA ILE A 134 26.15 2.33 -28.87
C ILE A 134 25.08 1.31 -28.46
N THR A 135 25.16 0.06 -28.96
CA THR A 135 24.48 -1.11 -28.38
C THR A 135 25.43 -1.80 -27.40
N VAL A 136 25.01 -1.95 -26.13
CA VAL A 136 25.69 -2.79 -25.14
C VAL A 136 24.81 -4.01 -24.88
N GLU A 137 24.87 -5.00 -25.77
CA GLU A 137 24.47 -6.37 -25.44
C GLU A 137 25.73 -7.22 -25.35
N ALA A 138 25.83 -8.06 -24.30
CA ALA A 138 26.98 -8.93 -24.11
C ALA A 138 27.09 -9.90 -25.29
N ALA A 139 28.21 -9.87 -26.02
CA ALA A 139 28.43 -10.75 -27.15
C ALA A 139 28.53 -12.22 -26.66
N SER A 140 27.70 -13.06 -27.26
CA SER A 140 27.57 -14.49 -26.99
C SER A 140 28.64 -15.32 -27.70
N ALA A 141 28.74 -16.61 -27.37
CA ALA A 141 29.69 -17.51 -28.04
C ALA A 141 29.43 -17.65 -29.55
N SER A 142 28.18 -17.48 -30.01
CA SER A 142 27.85 -17.44 -31.44
C SER A 142 28.35 -16.17 -32.13
N ASP A 143 28.45 -15.06 -31.40
CA ASP A 143 28.96 -13.80 -31.97
C ASP A 143 30.48 -13.88 -32.18
N LEU A 144 31.23 -14.50 -31.27
CA LEU A 144 32.67 -14.75 -31.47
C LEU A 144 32.92 -15.79 -32.57
N ALA A 145 32.10 -16.85 -32.65
CA ALA A 145 32.20 -17.86 -33.70
C ALA A 145 31.94 -17.31 -35.11
N GLY A 146 31.13 -16.26 -35.24
CA GLY A 146 30.85 -15.56 -36.51
C GLY A 146 32.03 -14.79 -37.09
N HIS A 147 33.12 -14.62 -36.33
CA HIS A 147 34.33 -13.93 -36.79
C HIS A 147 35.42 -14.89 -37.33
N GLY A 148 35.14 -16.20 -37.42
CA GLY A 148 36.02 -17.19 -38.05
C GLY A 148 35.33 -17.98 -39.16
N ALA A 149 36.09 -18.72 -39.95
CA ALA A 149 35.53 -19.63 -40.95
C ALA A 149 34.68 -20.75 -40.28
N PRO A 150 33.71 -21.37 -40.99
CA PRO A 150 32.91 -22.45 -40.43
C PRO A 150 33.81 -23.63 -39.97
N GLY A 151 33.88 -23.86 -38.65
CA GLY A 151 34.76 -24.87 -38.05
C GLY A 151 36.14 -24.38 -37.60
N ALA A 152 36.41 -23.07 -37.67
CA ALA A 152 37.66 -22.45 -37.23
C ALA A 152 37.96 -22.67 -35.74
N GLY A 153 39.25 -22.80 -35.42
CA GLY A 153 39.75 -22.91 -34.04
C GLY A 153 39.55 -21.61 -33.25
N VAL A 154 39.59 -21.71 -31.92
CA VAL A 154 39.33 -20.57 -31.01
C VAL A 154 40.31 -19.41 -31.23
N GLU A 155 41.56 -19.70 -31.59
CA GLU A 155 42.60 -18.69 -31.86
C GLU A 155 42.28 -17.84 -33.11
N GLU A 156 41.83 -18.50 -34.18
CA GLU A 156 41.43 -17.84 -35.43
C GLU A 156 40.18 -16.96 -35.23
N GLN A 157 39.24 -17.39 -34.39
CA GLN A 157 38.06 -16.59 -34.02
C GLN A 157 38.42 -15.33 -33.24
N ILE A 158 39.39 -15.41 -32.31
CA ILE A 158 39.89 -14.25 -31.57
C ILE A 158 40.58 -13.28 -32.53
N GLU A 159 41.35 -13.79 -33.49
CA GLU A 159 42.02 -12.97 -34.51
C GLU A 159 41.04 -12.24 -35.41
N GLY A 160 40.03 -12.93 -35.93
CA GLY A 160 38.99 -12.31 -36.73
C GLY A 160 38.21 -11.25 -35.95
N ALA A 161 37.93 -11.49 -34.67
CA ALA A 161 37.24 -10.51 -33.82
C ALA A 161 38.10 -9.27 -33.54
N VAL A 162 39.39 -9.44 -33.21
CA VAL A 162 40.31 -8.31 -32.98
C VAL A 162 40.55 -7.54 -34.27
N ALA A 163 40.60 -8.20 -35.43
CA ALA A 163 40.80 -7.56 -36.73
C ALA A 163 39.55 -6.85 -37.25
N ALA A 164 38.35 -7.31 -36.91
CA ALA A 164 37.10 -6.70 -37.37
C ALA A 164 36.63 -5.53 -36.49
N LEU A 165 37.09 -5.45 -35.24
CA LEU A 165 36.56 -4.52 -34.24
C LEU A 165 37.55 -3.42 -33.89
N PRO A 166 37.14 -2.13 -33.94
CA PRO A 166 38.00 -1.01 -33.54
C PRO A 166 38.44 -1.07 -32.08
N VAL A 167 37.55 -1.55 -31.19
CA VAL A 167 37.84 -1.76 -29.77
C VAL A 167 37.19 -3.05 -29.30
N ALA A 168 38.00 -4.01 -28.85
CA ALA A 168 37.56 -5.32 -28.36
C ALA A 168 38.05 -5.55 -26.92
N VAL A 169 37.14 -5.98 -26.05
CA VAL A 169 37.42 -6.27 -24.64
C VAL A 169 37.03 -7.72 -24.33
N PHE A 170 37.99 -8.55 -23.93
CA PHE A 170 37.70 -9.89 -23.44
C PHE A 170 37.83 -9.93 -21.92
N GLY A 171 36.75 -10.28 -21.22
CA GLY A 171 36.75 -10.28 -19.76
C GLY A 171 35.67 -11.17 -19.15
N LYS A 172 35.58 -11.16 -17.82
CA LYS A 172 34.56 -11.92 -17.08
C LYS A 172 33.47 -10.98 -16.56
N SER A 173 32.21 -11.41 -16.67
CA SER A 173 31.02 -10.61 -16.32
C SER A 173 31.05 -10.07 -14.89
N TRP A 174 31.62 -10.82 -13.95
CA TRP A 174 31.71 -10.48 -12.52
C TRP A 174 33.01 -9.77 -12.13
N CYS A 175 34.00 -9.66 -13.02
CA CYS A 175 35.32 -9.14 -12.64
C CYS A 175 35.28 -7.61 -12.46
N PRO A 176 35.62 -7.07 -11.28
CA PRO A 176 35.56 -5.63 -11.02
C PRO A 176 36.50 -4.82 -11.93
N TYR A 177 37.62 -5.41 -12.36
CA TYR A 177 38.58 -4.77 -13.26
C TYR A 177 38.06 -4.70 -14.70
N THR A 178 37.31 -5.71 -15.16
CA THR A 178 36.66 -5.70 -16.47
C THR A 178 35.53 -4.66 -16.50
N ILE A 179 34.71 -4.61 -15.45
CA ILE A 179 33.64 -3.61 -15.30
C ILE A 179 34.23 -2.19 -15.32
N ALA A 180 35.32 -1.95 -14.59
CA ALA A 180 35.97 -0.65 -14.55
C ALA A 180 36.50 -0.18 -15.93
N VAL A 181 37.00 -1.09 -16.78
CA VAL A 181 37.41 -0.75 -18.15
C VAL A 181 36.21 -0.45 -19.04
N ILE A 182 35.15 -1.24 -18.94
CA ILE A 182 33.90 -1.03 -19.69
C ILE A 182 33.30 0.33 -19.33
N ASP A 183 33.24 0.67 -18.04
CA ASP A 183 32.70 1.95 -17.58
C ASP A 183 33.59 3.13 -17.99
N LEU A 184 34.92 2.95 -18.00
CA LEU A 184 35.85 3.93 -18.52
C LEU A 184 35.61 4.19 -20.01
N LEU A 185 35.55 3.15 -20.85
CA LEU A 185 35.28 3.29 -22.29
C LEU A 185 33.90 3.91 -22.57
N LYS A 186 32.88 3.57 -21.77
CA LYS A 186 31.55 4.22 -21.81
C LYS A 186 31.63 5.71 -21.47
N SER A 187 32.39 6.09 -20.44
CA SER A 187 32.56 7.50 -20.07
C SER A 187 33.26 8.32 -21.16
N LYS A 188 34.09 7.68 -21.98
CA LYS A 188 34.75 8.29 -23.15
C LYS A 188 33.88 8.30 -24.40
N GLY A 189 32.73 7.61 -24.38
CA GLY A 189 31.77 7.58 -25.49
C GLY A 189 32.28 6.85 -26.75
N SER A 190 33.25 5.95 -26.60
CA SER A 190 33.80 5.17 -27.72
C SER A 190 33.01 3.88 -27.92
N PRO A 191 32.67 3.48 -29.16
CA PRO A 191 32.04 2.19 -29.43
C PRO A 191 33.02 1.03 -29.21
N PHE A 192 32.63 0.02 -28.43
CA PHE A 192 33.43 -1.17 -28.18
C PHE A 192 32.55 -2.42 -28.06
N VAL A 193 33.13 -3.60 -28.29
CA VAL A 193 32.48 -4.89 -28.05
C VAL A 193 33.17 -5.60 -26.89
N ALA A 194 32.36 -6.06 -25.92
CA ALA A 194 32.85 -6.80 -24.77
C ALA A 194 32.40 -8.27 -24.82
N PHE A 195 33.38 -9.17 -24.94
CA PHE A 195 33.20 -10.63 -24.93
C PHE A 195 33.30 -11.15 -23.50
N GLN A 196 32.20 -11.70 -22.99
CA GLN A 196 32.14 -12.28 -21.64
C GLN A 196 32.56 -13.75 -21.66
N ILE A 197 33.84 -14.01 -21.43
CA ILE A 197 34.42 -15.35 -21.57
C ILE A 197 33.88 -16.35 -20.54
N ASP A 198 33.34 -15.89 -19.41
CA ASP A 198 32.71 -16.76 -18.39
C ASP A 198 31.30 -17.23 -18.77
N ALA A 199 30.62 -16.50 -19.65
CA ALA A 199 29.29 -16.86 -20.16
C ALA A 199 29.35 -17.73 -21.43
N MET A 200 30.55 -17.99 -21.96
CA MET A 200 30.76 -18.78 -23.18
C MET A 200 30.95 -20.27 -22.86
N PRO A 201 30.32 -21.21 -23.59
CA PRO A 201 30.52 -22.66 -23.41
C PRO A 201 31.98 -23.11 -23.62
N ASN A 202 32.73 -22.43 -24.50
CA ASN A 202 34.15 -22.64 -24.78
C ASN A 202 35.07 -21.62 -24.06
N GLY A 203 34.55 -20.93 -23.04
CA GLY A 203 35.22 -19.82 -22.34
C GLY A 203 36.58 -20.14 -21.75
N ALA A 204 36.78 -21.37 -21.26
CA ALA A 204 38.07 -21.82 -20.74
C ALA A 204 39.14 -21.92 -21.83
N ALA A 205 38.76 -22.39 -23.03
CA ALA A 205 39.67 -22.47 -24.18
C ALA A 205 40.00 -21.07 -24.72
N VAL A 206 39.01 -20.17 -24.77
CA VAL A 206 39.21 -18.75 -25.12
C VAL A 206 40.18 -18.08 -24.14
N HIS A 207 40.04 -18.35 -22.84
CA HIS A 207 40.91 -17.77 -21.81
C HIS A 207 42.36 -18.25 -21.92
N GLU A 208 42.59 -19.55 -22.15
CA GLU A 208 43.94 -20.08 -22.33
C GLU A 208 44.59 -19.62 -23.64
N ALA A 209 43.83 -19.50 -24.74
CA ALA A 209 44.30 -18.94 -26.00
C ALA A 209 44.73 -17.47 -25.86
N LEU A 210 43.92 -16.63 -25.20
CA LEU A 210 44.24 -15.22 -24.92
C LEU A 210 45.50 -15.07 -24.05
N LYS A 211 45.65 -15.96 -23.06
CA LYS A 211 46.79 -15.99 -22.14
C LYS A 211 48.08 -16.42 -22.83
N ALA A 212 48.01 -17.42 -23.72
CA ALA A 212 49.13 -17.84 -24.55
C ALA A 212 49.58 -16.73 -25.51
N LYS A 213 48.63 -15.98 -26.08
CA LYS A 213 48.89 -14.94 -27.08
C LYS A 213 49.40 -13.61 -26.50
N THR A 214 48.90 -13.20 -25.34
CA THR A 214 49.23 -11.89 -24.74
C THR A 214 50.28 -11.98 -23.63
N GLY A 215 50.54 -13.16 -23.10
CA GLY A 215 51.35 -13.37 -21.89
C GLY A 215 50.69 -12.88 -20.59
N GLN A 216 49.54 -12.22 -20.67
CA GLN A 216 48.79 -11.73 -19.52
C GLN A 216 47.94 -12.87 -18.92
N LYS A 217 48.00 -13.06 -17.59
CA LYS A 217 47.32 -14.19 -16.92
C LYS A 217 45.89 -13.87 -16.48
N THR A 218 45.51 -12.60 -16.42
CA THR A 218 44.28 -12.11 -15.77
C THR A 218 43.46 -11.24 -16.73
N VAL A 219 42.14 -11.32 -16.64
CA VAL A 219 41.22 -10.43 -17.35
C VAL A 219 41.16 -9.03 -16.71
N PRO A 220 40.78 -7.96 -17.42
CA PRO A 220 40.39 -7.89 -18.85
C PRO A 220 41.60 -7.90 -19.80
N TYR A 221 41.36 -8.30 -21.05
CA TYR A 221 42.28 -8.13 -22.18
C TYR A 221 41.68 -7.11 -23.15
N VAL A 222 42.37 -5.98 -23.38
CA VAL A 222 41.85 -4.84 -24.14
C VAL A 222 42.67 -4.62 -25.41
N TRP A 223 41.99 -4.55 -26.55
CA TRP A 223 42.56 -4.15 -27.84
C TRP A 223 41.92 -2.87 -28.33
N ILE A 224 42.75 -1.96 -28.83
CA ILE A 224 42.33 -0.71 -29.48
C ILE A 224 43.09 -0.62 -30.79
N ASN A 225 42.38 -0.49 -31.91
CA ASN A 225 42.96 -0.43 -33.25
C ASN A 225 43.88 -1.62 -33.57
N HIS A 226 43.41 -2.84 -33.27
CA HIS A 226 44.12 -4.11 -33.44
C HIS A 226 45.40 -4.29 -32.60
N GLU A 227 45.82 -3.27 -31.84
CA GLU A 227 46.97 -3.34 -30.94
C GLU A 227 46.54 -3.72 -29.52
N PHE A 228 47.30 -4.60 -28.88
CA PHE A 228 47.02 -5.01 -27.51
C PHE A 228 47.46 -3.94 -26.51
N VAL A 229 46.52 -3.42 -25.73
CA VAL A 229 46.75 -2.36 -24.74
C VAL A 229 47.05 -2.93 -23.35
N GLY A 230 46.58 -4.13 -23.04
CA GLY A 230 46.77 -4.79 -21.74
C GLY A 230 45.49 -4.94 -20.93
N GLY A 231 45.63 -4.95 -19.60
CA GLY A 231 44.53 -5.03 -18.64
C GLY A 231 44.10 -3.69 -18.05
N CYS A 232 43.28 -3.72 -17.01
CA CYS A 232 42.65 -2.54 -16.42
C CYS A 232 43.65 -1.46 -15.98
N ASP A 233 44.74 -1.85 -15.34
CA ASP A 233 45.76 -0.90 -14.87
C ASP A 233 46.48 -0.22 -16.03
N ALA A 234 46.78 -0.96 -17.11
CA ALA A 234 47.40 -0.41 -18.32
C ALA A 234 46.44 0.55 -19.04
N THR A 235 45.16 0.21 -19.16
CA THR A 235 44.15 1.09 -19.78
C THR A 235 43.93 2.36 -18.97
N LYS A 236 43.89 2.27 -17.64
CA LYS A 236 43.75 3.46 -16.76
C LYS A 236 45.01 4.31 -16.73
N ALA A 237 46.20 3.70 -16.76
CA ALA A 237 47.46 4.44 -16.86
C ALA A 237 47.55 5.20 -18.18
N LEU A 238 47.11 4.59 -19.29
CA LEU A 238 47.03 5.24 -20.59
C LEU A 238 46.05 6.41 -20.61
N ASP A 239 44.93 6.31 -19.88
CA ASP A 239 43.97 7.41 -19.71
C ASP A 239 44.54 8.55 -18.86
N ALA A 240 45.18 8.22 -17.73
CA ALA A 240 45.81 9.19 -16.85
C ALA A 240 46.98 9.92 -17.54
N ALA A 241 47.68 9.27 -18.46
CA ALA A 241 48.71 9.87 -19.30
C ALA A 241 48.13 10.72 -20.46
N GLY A 242 46.80 10.81 -20.59
CA GLY A 242 46.11 11.55 -21.67
C GLY A 242 46.20 10.89 -23.05
N GLY A 243 46.77 9.68 -23.15
CA GLY A 243 46.99 8.98 -24.42
C GLY A 243 45.80 8.15 -24.90
N LEU A 244 44.85 7.83 -24.02
CA LEU A 244 43.71 6.96 -24.35
C LEU A 244 42.75 7.61 -25.36
N ASP A 245 42.43 8.89 -25.17
CA ASP A 245 41.49 9.62 -26.05
C ASP A 245 42.02 9.71 -27.49
N GLY A 246 43.33 9.90 -27.66
CA GLY A 246 43.99 9.90 -28.97
C GLY A 246 43.92 8.54 -29.66
N ARG A 247 44.12 7.44 -28.92
CA ARG A 247 44.02 6.08 -29.48
C ARG A 247 42.59 5.69 -29.85
N LEU A 248 41.60 6.09 -29.05
CA LEU A 248 40.18 5.85 -29.32
C LEU A 248 39.67 6.69 -30.50
N ALA A 249 40.17 7.92 -30.65
CA ALA A 249 39.84 8.77 -31.80
C ALA A 249 40.44 8.22 -33.11
N ALA A 250 41.67 7.70 -33.07
CA ALA A 250 42.28 7.02 -34.22
C ALA A 250 41.50 5.77 -34.64
N ALA A 251 41.00 4.97 -33.68
CA ALA A 251 40.20 3.78 -33.95
C ALA A 251 38.83 4.07 -34.60
N ALA A 252 38.28 5.28 -34.43
CA ALA A 252 37.00 5.69 -35.02
C ALA A 252 37.14 6.23 -36.46
N GLY A 253 38.36 6.46 -36.94
CA GLY A 253 38.64 7.13 -38.22
C GLY A 253 38.80 6.21 -39.44
N ASP A 254 39.12 4.93 -39.25
CA ASP A 254 39.42 3.99 -40.33
C ASP A 254 38.42 2.82 -40.34
N GLY A 255 37.49 2.80 -41.31
CA GLY A 255 36.52 1.71 -41.44
C GLY A 255 35.43 1.95 -42.48
N GLY A 256 35.82 2.15 -43.74
CA GLY A 256 34.90 2.08 -44.87
C GLY A 256 34.64 0.61 -45.28
N GLY A 257 33.37 0.23 -45.49
CA GLY A 257 33.01 -1.06 -46.09
C GLY A 257 31.66 -1.61 -45.65
N GLN A 258 30.76 -1.86 -46.61
CA GLN A 258 29.38 -2.32 -46.44
C GLN A 258 29.27 -3.80 -45.99
N ALA A 259 28.23 -4.13 -45.22
CA ALA A 259 27.38 -5.32 -45.44
C ALA A 259 26.12 -5.23 -44.56
N GLY A 260 24.94 -5.30 -45.19
CA GLY A 260 23.65 -5.06 -44.54
C GLY A 260 23.12 -6.22 -43.70
N LEU A 261 22.32 -5.86 -42.70
CA LEU A 261 21.29 -6.71 -42.10
C LEU A 261 20.06 -5.85 -41.85
N ALA A 262 19.13 -5.90 -42.79
CA ALA A 262 17.76 -5.43 -42.58
C ALA A 262 17.09 -6.30 -41.50
N PRO A 263 16.20 -5.73 -40.66
CA PRO A 263 15.48 -6.53 -39.67
C PRO A 263 14.52 -7.48 -40.39
N ARG A 264 14.80 -8.79 -40.30
CA ARG A 264 13.86 -9.84 -40.69
C ARG A 264 12.67 -9.85 -39.74
N ASP A 265 11.49 -9.93 -40.34
CA ASP A 265 10.19 -10.14 -39.70
C ASP A 265 10.25 -11.28 -38.68
N VAL A 266 9.96 -10.98 -37.41
CA VAL A 266 9.60 -11.99 -36.41
C VAL A 266 8.10 -12.22 -36.52
N GLN A 267 7.73 -13.27 -37.25
CA GLN A 267 6.42 -13.88 -37.14
C GLN A 267 6.21 -14.37 -35.71
N VAL A 268 5.16 -13.89 -35.05
CA VAL A 268 4.70 -14.38 -33.76
C VAL A 268 3.79 -15.59 -34.01
N PRO A 269 4.15 -16.82 -33.60
CA PRO A 269 3.22 -17.94 -33.65
C PRO A 269 2.13 -17.80 -32.56
N PRO A 270 0.90 -18.27 -32.83
CA PRO A 270 -0.24 -18.07 -31.93
C PRO A 270 -0.27 -19.17 -30.86
N ALA A 271 0.07 -18.85 -29.62
CA ALA A 271 -0.40 -19.57 -28.42
C ALA A 271 -0.01 -18.81 -27.14
N PHE A 272 -0.83 -17.85 -26.74
CA PHE A 272 -0.83 -17.30 -25.39
C PHE A 272 -1.90 -18.03 -24.57
N VAL A 273 -1.59 -19.27 -24.17
CA VAL A 273 -2.11 -19.81 -22.90
C VAL A 273 -0.89 -19.79 -21.99
N PRO A 274 -0.85 -18.99 -20.91
CA PRO A 274 0.20 -19.14 -19.94
C PRO A 274 0.03 -20.53 -19.32
N ALA A 275 0.91 -21.46 -19.69
CA ALA A 275 1.18 -22.62 -18.86
C ALA A 275 1.58 -22.06 -17.49
N ALA A 276 0.84 -22.48 -16.45
CA ALA A 276 1.26 -22.34 -15.08
C ALA A 276 2.74 -22.71 -14.98
N CYS A 277 3.53 -21.90 -14.27
CA CYS A 277 4.93 -22.21 -13.98
C CYS A 277 4.96 -23.59 -13.30
N PRO A 278 5.48 -24.67 -13.93
CA PRO A 278 5.32 -26.01 -13.37
C PRO A 278 6.20 -26.27 -12.14
N ASP A 279 7.22 -25.45 -11.89
CA ASP A 279 8.25 -25.76 -10.88
C ASP A 279 8.58 -24.60 -9.93
N ALA A 280 7.64 -23.67 -9.70
CA ALA A 280 7.75 -22.84 -8.50
C ALA A 280 7.47 -23.77 -7.30
N PRO A 281 8.46 -24.04 -6.41
CA PRO A 281 8.21 -24.86 -5.24
C PRO A 281 7.03 -24.24 -4.47
N PRO A 282 6.15 -25.06 -3.88
CA PRO A 282 5.06 -24.54 -3.08
C PRO A 282 5.67 -23.62 -2.03
N VAL A 283 5.37 -22.32 -2.13
CA VAL A 283 5.68 -21.38 -1.07
C VAL A 283 4.89 -21.87 0.13
N TYR A 284 5.57 -22.50 1.08
CA TYR A 284 4.97 -22.93 2.33
C TYR A 284 4.56 -21.66 3.08
N HIS A 285 3.27 -21.37 3.08
CA HIS A 285 2.71 -20.23 3.82
C HIS A 285 2.61 -20.64 5.28
N CYS A 286 3.42 -20.04 6.14
CA CYS A 286 3.30 -20.19 7.59
C CYS A 286 1.93 -19.69 8.05
N LEU A 287 1.29 -20.48 8.91
CA LEU A 287 0.02 -20.19 9.58
C LEU A 287 0.07 -18.92 10.47
N LEU A 288 1.26 -18.30 10.64
CA LEU A 288 1.59 -17.30 11.66
C LEU A 288 2.49 -16.20 11.07
N ASN A 289 2.17 -14.94 11.36
CA ASN A 289 2.80 -13.73 10.82
C ASN A 289 4.07 -13.32 11.59
N PHE A 290 5.05 -14.23 11.66
CA PHE A 290 6.36 -13.96 12.25
C PHE A 290 7.23 -13.14 11.28
N PRO A 291 7.98 -12.12 11.75
CA PRO A 291 8.76 -11.25 10.87
C PRO A 291 9.91 -12.01 10.19
N ASP A 292 10.11 -11.73 8.90
CA ASP A 292 11.16 -12.38 8.11
C ASP A 292 12.55 -12.05 8.66
N THR A 293 12.80 -10.81 9.10
CA THR A 293 14.05 -10.41 9.77
C THR A 293 13.81 -9.98 11.21
N VAL A 294 14.78 -10.27 12.07
CA VAL A 294 14.69 -10.00 13.52
C VAL A 294 15.98 -9.38 14.04
N ASP A 295 15.86 -8.44 14.97
CA ASP A 295 17.02 -7.81 15.62
C ASP A 295 17.64 -8.74 16.67
N THR A 296 18.89 -9.12 16.43
CA THR A 296 19.69 -9.98 17.28
C THR A 296 19.91 -9.37 18.66
N ASN A 297 20.09 -8.04 18.76
CA ASN A 297 20.24 -7.37 20.04
C ASN A 297 18.99 -7.52 20.90
N VAL A 298 17.81 -7.34 20.29
CA VAL A 298 16.51 -7.53 20.94
C VAL A 298 16.34 -8.97 21.38
N ILE A 299 16.65 -9.95 20.53
CA ILE A 299 16.54 -11.37 20.87
C ILE A 299 17.43 -11.73 22.06
N ARG A 300 18.67 -11.24 22.11
CA ARG A 300 19.60 -11.50 23.21
C ARG A 300 19.09 -10.91 24.52
N LEU A 301 18.58 -9.69 24.52
CA LEU A 301 18.02 -9.06 25.72
C LEU A 301 16.74 -9.79 26.20
N VAL A 302 15.89 -10.23 25.27
CA VAL A 302 14.74 -11.08 25.60
C VAL A 302 15.19 -12.41 26.22
N ALA A 303 16.24 -13.02 25.71
CA ALA A 303 16.80 -14.25 26.28
C ALA A 303 17.32 -14.02 27.71
N VAL A 304 17.90 -12.85 28.01
CA VAL A 304 18.25 -12.46 29.39
C VAL A 304 17.02 -12.34 30.28
N PHE A 305 15.91 -11.77 29.80
CA PHE A 305 14.66 -11.73 30.57
C PHE A 305 14.10 -13.12 30.85
N VAL A 306 14.09 -14.00 29.83
CA VAL A 306 13.68 -15.40 29.98
C VAL A 306 14.57 -16.11 30.99
N PHE A 307 15.89 -15.91 30.92
CA PHE A 307 16.85 -16.47 31.87
C PHE A 307 16.53 -16.06 33.30
N VAL A 308 16.35 -14.75 33.54
CA VAL A 308 16.02 -14.22 34.88
C VAL A 308 14.73 -14.82 35.40
N VAL A 309 13.64 -14.74 34.63
CA VAL A 309 12.33 -15.30 35.05
C VAL A 309 12.43 -16.81 35.33
N SER A 310 13.21 -17.55 34.53
CA SER A 310 13.38 -19.00 34.71
C SER A 310 14.21 -19.33 35.96
N VAL A 311 15.24 -18.55 36.28
CA VAL A 311 16.01 -18.69 37.54
C VAL A 311 15.11 -18.42 38.75
N PHE A 312 14.31 -17.35 38.69
CA PHE A 312 13.32 -17.05 39.72
C PHE A 312 12.25 -18.17 39.83
N ALA A 313 11.85 -18.78 38.70
CA ALA A 313 10.93 -19.91 38.68
C ALA A 313 11.47 -21.13 39.42
N VAL A 314 12.77 -21.39 39.34
CA VAL A 314 13.44 -22.47 40.07
C VAL A 314 13.65 -22.10 41.54
N ALA A 315 14.12 -20.88 41.82
CA ALA A 315 14.43 -20.42 43.18
C ALA A 315 13.18 -20.31 44.07
N PHE A 316 12.06 -19.86 43.51
CA PHE A 316 10.80 -19.64 44.22
C PHE A 316 9.70 -20.63 43.79
N ARG A 317 10.09 -21.88 43.50
CA ARG A 317 9.20 -22.93 42.99
C ARG A 317 7.96 -23.22 43.84
N HIS A 318 8.04 -22.99 45.15
CA HIS A 318 6.93 -23.21 46.09
C HIS A 318 5.94 -22.02 46.14
N SER A 319 6.29 -20.86 45.57
CA SER A 319 5.41 -19.69 45.56
C SER A 319 4.34 -19.78 44.49
N LEU A 320 3.08 -19.57 44.89
CA LEU A 320 1.94 -19.55 43.95
C LEU A 320 2.09 -18.46 42.88
N GLY A 321 2.64 -17.30 43.23
CA GLY A 321 2.88 -16.22 42.28
C GLY A 321 3.88 -16.61 41.18
N MET A 322 4.87 -17.43 41.54
CA MET A 322 5.88 -17.90 40.58
C MET A 322 5.34 -18.97 39.62
N LYS A 323 4.39 -19.80 40.08
CA LYS A 323 3.66 -20.73 39.19
C LYS A 323 2.83 -19.98 38.14
N TRP A 324 2.22 -18.85 38.50
CA TRP A 324 1.55 -17.98 37.53
C TRP A 324 2.53 -17.30 36.57
N ALA A 325 3.71 -16.87 37.05
CA ALA A 325 4.76 -16.32 36.18
C ALA A 325 5.24 -17.34 35.11
N CYS A 326 5.27 -18.63 35.44
CA CYS A 326 5.56 -19.71 34.49
C CYS A 326 4.52 -19.76 33.35
N TRP A 327 3.23 -19.66 33.69
CA TRP A 327 2.15 -19.58 32.69
C TRP A 327 2.21 -18.29 31.86
N SER A 328 2.55 -17.16 32.48
CA SER A 328 2.77 -15.90 31.76
C SER A 328 3.92 -16.01 30.76
N LEU A 329 5.00 -16.70 31.12
CA LEU A 329 6.14 -16.92 30.22
C LEU A 329 5.76 -17.82 29.02
N PHE A 330 4.94 -18.86 29.24
CA PHE A 330 4.40 -19.67 28.15
C PHE A 330 3.56 -18.83 27.17
N VAL A 331 2.66 -17.98 27.69
CA VAL A 331 1.86 -17.07 26.86
C VAL A 331 2.76 -16.11 26.07
N ASP A 332 3.80 -15.57 26.70
CA ASP A 332 4.78 -14.69 26.06
C ASP A 332 5.54 -15.41 24.92
N PHE A 333 5.94 -16.68 25.09
CA PHE A 333 6.51 -17.51 24.02
C PHE A 333 5.53 -17.79 22.88
N CYS A 334 4.25 -18.05 23.18
CA CYS A 334 3.21 -18.20 22.16
C CYS A 334 3.04 -16.92 21.34
N LEU A 335 2.98 -15.76 21.99
CA LEU A 335 2.91 -14.46 21.31
C LEU A 335 4.13 -14.24 20.42
N ARG A 336 5.34 -14.53 20.92
CA ARG A 336 6.58 -14.45 20.11
C ARG A 336 6.57 -15.40 18.92
N PHE A 337 6.07 -16.62 19.08
CA PHE A 337 5.99 -17.61 18.01
C PHE A 337 5.06 -17.15 16.87
N THR A 338 3.98 -16.43 17.22
CA THR A 338 2.97 -15.97 16.26
C THR A 338 3.31 -14.64 15.58
N GLY A 339 3.94 -13.68 16.29
CA GLY A 339 4.10 -12.30 15.82
C GLY A 339 5.46 -11.66 16.10
N GLY A 340 6.47 -12.45 16.48
CA GLY A 340 7.81 -11.95 16.79
C GLY A 340 7.90 -11.16 18.10
N ALA A 341 9.02 -10.45 18.30
CA ALA A 341 9.30 -9.74 19.56
C ALA A 341 8.25 -8.64 19.87
N GLN A 342 7.74 -7.95 18.84
CA GLN A 342 6.75 -6.88 18.98
C GLN A 342 5.40 -7.36 19.55
N ALA A 343 5.03 -8.62 19.33
CA ALA A 343 3.78 -9.18 19.84
C ALA A 343 3.84 -9.53 21.35
N SER A 344 5.04 -9.58 21.93
CA SER A 344 5.27 -10.04 23.30
C SER A 344 5.61 -8.90 24.26
N PRO A 345 5.13 -8.92 25.51
CA PRO A 345 5.53 -7.95 26.53
C PRO A 345 7.05 -7.87 26.74
N LEU A 346 7.74 -9.02 26.86
CA LEU A 346 9.19 -9.05 27.07
C LEU A 346 9.96 -8.54 25.84
N GLY A 347 9.49 -8.87 24.63
CA GLY A 347 10.08 -8.38 23.39
C GLY A 347 9.86 -6.89 23.17
N SER A 348 8.67 -6.38 23.47
CA SER A 348 8.38 -4.93 23.42
C SER A 348 9.24 -4.16 24.42
N LEU A 349 9.43 -4.69 25.63
CA LEU A 349 10.33 -4.08 26.62
C LEU A 349 11.79 -4.08 26.13
N ALA A 350 12.26 -5.16 25.53
CA ALA A 350 13.60 -5.24 24.97
C ALA A 350 13.81 -4.23 23.82
N ILE A 351 12.81 -4.09 22.93
CA ILE A 351 12.82 -3.08 21.85
C ILE A 351 12.89 -1.67 22.45
N LEU A 352 12.12 -1.38 23.50
CA LEU A 352 12.13 -0.08 24.16
C LEU A 352 13.51 0.25 24.76
N LEU A 353 14.12 -0.69 25.48
CA LEU A 353 15.43 -0.51 26.10
C LEU A 353 16.55 -0.39 25.06
N LEU A 354 16.40 -1.04 23.92
CA LEU A 354 17.35 -1.00 22.80
C LEU A 354 16.97 0.03 21.74
N ALA A 355 15.96 0.88 21.99
CA ALA A 355 15.45 1.85 21.03
C ALA A 355 16.47 2.93 20.63
N ARG A 356 17.67 2.97 21.22
CA ARG A 356 18.78 3.84 20.79
C ARG A 356 20.00 3.09 20.24
N LYS A 357 19.97 1.76 20.21
CA LYS A 357 21.04 0.91 19.69
C LYS A 357 20.72 0.48 18.25
N LYS A 358 21.67 0.66 17.32
CA LYS A 358 21.49 0.27 15.92
C LYS A 358 21.10 -1.22 15.82
N PRO A 359 20.03 -1.59 15.10
CA PRO A 359 19.57 -2.96 15.01
C PRO A 359 20.57 -3.84 14.27
N GLU A 360 20.74 -5.09 14.73
CA GLU A 360 21.60 -6.08 14.08
C GLU A 360 20.74 -7.23 13.54
N LEU A 361 20.42 -7.19 12.26
CA LEU A 361 19.39 -8.05 11.67
C LEU A 361 19.90 -9.45 11.36
N SER A 362 19.12 -10.46 11.77
CA SER A 362 19.33 -11.89 11.50
C SER A 362 18.06 -12.55 10.93
N ALA A 363 18.20 -13.80 10.48
CA ALA A 363 17.11 -14.52 9.82
C ALA A 363 15.99 -14.95 10.79
N GLY A 364 14.74 -14.67 10.42
CA GLY A 364 13.56 -14.89 11.24
C GLY A 364 13.16 -16.35 11.38
N PHE A 365 13.14 -17.14 10.31
CA PHE A 365 12.69 -18.54 10.36
C PHE A 365 13.47 -19.44 11.34
N PRO A 366 14.82 -19.46 11.36
CA PRO A 366 15.57 -20.22 12.35
C PRO A 366 15.29 -19.76 13.80
N LYS A 367 14.99 -18.46 13.98
CA LYS A 367 14.64 -17.88 15.28
C LYS A 367 13.21 -18.23 15.69
N GLN A 368 12.27 -18.26 14.75
CA GLN A 368 10.90 -18.72 15.00
C GLN A 368 10.87 -20.20 15.45
N PHE A 369 11.69 -21.05 14.81
CA PHE A 369 11.87 -22.43 15.24
C PHE A 369 12.38 -22.52 16.69
N ALA A 370 13.40 -21.74 17.05
CA ALA A 370 13.93 -21.69 18.42
C ALA A 370 12.86 -21.23 19.44
N VAL A 371 12.03 -20.25 19.08
CA VAL A 371 10.90 -19.81 19.91
C VAL A 371 9.85 -20.91 20.04
N GLY A 372 9.57 -21.67 18.98
CA GLY A 372 8.67 -22.83 19.00
C GLY A 372 9.14 -23.94 19.95
N VAL A 373 10.45 -24.22 19.97
CA VAL A 373 11.03 -25.11 21.00
C VAL A 373 10.78 -24.55 22.41
N GLY A 374 10.95 -23.23 22.59
CA GLY A 374 10.63 -22.55 23.85
C GLY A 374 9.17 -22.69 24.30
N VAL A 375 8.20 -22.67 23.38
CA VAL A 375 6.77 -22.92 23.67
C VAL A 375 6.58 -24.31 24.29
N VAL A 376 7.22 -25.33 23.73
CA VAL A 376 7.10 -26.71 24.24
C VAL A 376 7.71 -26.83 25.64
N PHE A 377 8.92 -26.29 25.85
CA PHE A 377 9.61 -26.38 27.14
C PHE A 377 8.88 -25.60 28.24
N THR A 378 8.34 -24.41 27.92
CA THR A 378 7.56 -23.62 28.89
C THR A 378 6.19 -24.22 29.17
N LEU A 379 5.52 -24.83 28.19
CA LEU A 379 4.27 -25.56 28.40
C LEU A 379 4.48 -26.77 29.32
N LEU A 380 5.44 -27.64 28.99
CA LEU A 380 5.74 -28.83 29.78
C LEU A 380 6.22 -28.44 31.19
N GLY A 381 7.08 -27.44 31.31
CA GLY A 381 7.54 -26.92 32.60
C GLY A 381 6.41 -26.33 33.44
N ALA A 382 5.48 -25.58 32.85
CA ALA A 382 4.34 -24.99 33.55
C ALA A 382 3.30 -26.04 33.97
N VAL A 383 2.99 -27.01 33.09
CA VAL A 383 2.07 -28.11 33.40
C VAL A 383 2.63 -28.99 34.52
N LEU A 384 3.90 -29.41 34.43
CA LEU A 384 4.51 -30.30 35.42
C LEU A 384 4.63 -29.64 36.81
N TYR A 385 4.93 -28.33 36.89
CA TYR A 385 4.89 -27.58 38.15
C TYR A 385 3.49 -27.40 38.74
N TRP A 386 2.44 -27.56 37.93
CA TRP A 386 1.06 -27.43 38.35
C TRP A 386 0.42 -28.77 38.73
N THR A 387 0.80 -29.86 38.05
CA THR A 387 0.21 -31.19 38.24
C THR A 387 0.92 -32.04 39.28
N ASP A 388 2.21 -31.81 39.55
CA ASP A 388 2.96 -32.60 40.51
C ASP A 388 2.85 -31.99 41.92
N THR A 389 2.23 -32.77 42.82
CA THR A 389 1.93 -32.42 44.22
C THR A 389 3.02 -32.88 45.18
N ARG A 390 4.09 -33.53 44.69
CA ARG A 390 5.22 -33.99 45.49
C ARG A 390 6.22 -32.84 45.69
N ASP A 391 6.81 -32.74 46.89
CA ASP A 391 7.70 -31.63 47.24
C ASP A 391 8.98 -31.52 46.38
N ASP A 392 9.36 -32.61 45.68
CA ASP A 392 10.62 -32.69 44.93
C ASP A 392 10.53 -32.25 43.45
N ASN A 393 9.34 -32.15 42.85
CA ASN A 393 9.03 -31.67 41.47
C ASN A 393 10.19 -31.76 40.43
N ILE A 394 10.89 -32.90 40.40
CA ILE A 394 12.15 -33.08 39.67
C ILE A 394 11.90 -32.95 38.16
N ALA A 395 10.76 -33.44 37.68
CA ALA A 395 10.42 -33.43 36.26
C ALA A 395 10.29 -32.00 35.72
N GLY A 396 9.61 -31.09 36.42
CA GLY A 396 9.51 -29.69 36.02
C GLY A 396 10.85 -28.96 36.11
N LEU A 397 11.64 -29.25 37.16
CA LEU A 397 12.97 -28.64 37.37
C LEU A 397 13.91 -28.90 36.19
N VAL A 398 13.86 -30.09 35.58
CA VAL A 398 14.66 -30.42 34.40
C VAL A 398 14.34 -29.50 33.22
N PHE A 399 13.06 -29.27 32.92
CA PHE A 399 12.68 -28.39 31.80
C PHE A 399 13.07 -26.93 32.05
N TRP A 400 12.94 -26.43 33.28
CA TRP A 400 13.38 -25.09 33.63
C TRP A 400 14.90 -24.95 33.63
N ALA A 401 15.64 -25.95 34.10
CA ALA A 401 17.10 -25.97 34.02
C ALA A 401 17.60 -25.95 32.57
N CYS A 402 16.98 -26.72 31.68
CA CYS A 402 17.25 -26.67 30.24
C CYS A 402 16.95 -25.29 29.65
N LEU A 403 15.83 -24.66 30.05
CA LEU A 403 15.47 -23.32 29.56
C LEU A 403 16.46 -22.26 30.05
N ILE A 404 16.91 -22.33 31.31
CA ILE A 404 17.96 -21.46 31.86
C ILE A 404 19.26 -21.61 31.06
N LEU A 405 19.68 -22.84 30.77
CA LEU A 405 20.89 -23.09 29.99
C LEU A 405 20.80 -22.47 28.60
N PHE A 406 19.75 -22.78 27.82
CA PHE A 406 19.63 -22.30 26.45
C PHE A 406 19.36 -20.79 26.35
N ALA A 407 18.57 -20.22 27.27
CA ALA A 407 18.35 -18.78 27.33
C ALA A 407 19.63 -18.04 27.74
N GLY A 408 20.43 -18.61 28.64
CA GLY A 408 21.74 -18.08 29.03
C GLY A 408 22.75 -18.07 27.88
N LEU A 409 22.83 -19.16 27.11
CA LEU A 409 23.71 -19.24 25.94
C LEU A 409 23.34 -18.19 24.87
N GLU A 410 22.05 -18.00 24.61
CA GLU A 410 21.61 -16.97 23.65
C GLU A 410 21.84 -15.55 24.20
N GLY A 411 21.44 -15.30 25.45
CA GLY A 411 21.54 -13.96 26.05
C GLY A 411 22.98 -13.48 26.22
N PHE A 412 23.83 -14.31 26.83
CA PHE A 412 25.19 -13.93 27.20
C PHE A 412 26.21 -14.22 26.09
N LEU A 413 26.17 -15.41 25.48
CA LEU A 413 27.18 -15.85 24.51
C LEU A 413 26.76 -15.61 23.05
N GLY A 414 25.49 -15.25 22.79
CA GLY A 414 24.96 -15.08 21.43
C GLY A 414 24.84 -16.40 20.65
N PHE A 415 24.82 -17.53 21.35
CA PHE A 415 24.69 -18.86 20.75
C PHE A 415 23.26 -19.39 20.87
N CYS A 416 22.59 -19.54 19.73
CA CYS A 416 21.24 -20.09 19.66
C CYS A 416 21.27 -21.57 19.31
N ALA A 417 21.05 -22.44 20.30
CA ALA A 417 20.97 -23.89 20.07
C ALA A 417 19.87 -24.25 19.05
N GLY A 418 18.72 -23.57 19.07
CA GLY A 418 17.63 -23.80 18.12
C GLY A 418 18.01 -23.47 16.67
N CYS A 419 18.73 -22.36 16.44
CA CYS A 419 19.22 -22.03 15.09
C CYS A 419 20.29 -23.02 14.61
N TRP A 420 21.13 -23.53 15.51
CA TRP A 420 22.12 -24.54 15.18
C TRP A 420 21.47 -25.85 14.73
N VAL A 421 20.48 -26.36 15.48
CA VAL A 421 19.70 -27.55 15.11
C VAL A 421 18.98 -27.35 13.77
N PHE A 422 18.41 -26.17 13.54
CA PHE A 422 17.78 -25.84 12.27
C PHE A 422 18.76 -25.88 11.09
N GLY A 423 19.99 -25.36 11.29
CA GLY A 423 21.07 -25.45 10.30
C GLY A 423 21.50 -26.88 9.99
N GLN A 424 21.55 -27.75 11.01
CA GLN A 424 21.80 -29.19 10.81
C GLN A 424 20.66 -29.85 10.02
N ALA A 425 19.40 -29.52 10.31
CA ALA A 425 18.26 -30.06 9.59
C ALA A 425 18.25 -29.67 8.09
N ILE A 426 18.75 -28.48 7.75
CA ILE A 426 19.00 -28.09 6.34
C ILE A 426 20.12 -28.94 5.72
N THR A 427 21.21 -29.16 6.47
CA THR A 427 22.37 -29.93 6.00
C THR A 427 22.02 -31.40 5.76
N LEU A 428 21.14 -31.95 6.59
CA LEU A 428 20.60 -33.32 6.50
C LEU A 428 19.47 -33.45 5.46
N GLY A 429 19.07 -32.38 4.79
CA GLY A 429 18.01 -32.39 3.77
C GLY A 429 16.58 -32.54 4.31
N ILE A 430 16.37 -32.46 5.63
CA ILE A 430 15.04 -32.49 6.26
C ILE A 430 14.27 -31.21 5.95
N ILE A 431 14.97 -30.07 5.84
CA ILE A 431 14.40 -28.76 5.52
C ILE A 431 14.98 -28.26 4.18
N PRO A 432 14.14 -27.90 3.19
CA PRO A 432 14.62 -27.43 1.90
C PRO A 432 15.35 -26.08 2.02
N ARG A 433 16.47 -25.92 1.30
CA ARG A 433 17.32 -24.72 1.32
C ARG A 433 16.59 -23.44 0.90
N THR A 434 15.48 -23.56 0.17
CA THR A 434 14.62 -22.45 -0.26
C THR A 434 13.95 -21.70 0.90
N VAL A 435 13.85 -22.30 2.09
CA VAL A 435 13.31 -21.65 3.29
C VAL A 435 14.25 -20.52 3.80
N TYR A 436 15.53 -20.52 3.40
CA TYR A 436 16.55 -19.58 3.87
C TYR A 436 16.80 -18.38 2.93
N SER A 437 16.23 -18.36 1.72
CA SER A 437 16.67 -17.46 0.64
C SER A 437 15.95 -16.10 0.53
N ILE A 438 15.14 -15.68 1.51
CA ILE A 438 14.22 -14.52 1.39
C ILE A 438 14.81 -13.20 1.97
N HIS A 439 16.12 -13.13 2.23
CA HIS A 439 16.65 -12.21 3.26
C HIS A 439 17.29 -10.88 2.84
N ILE A 440 17.15 -10.41 1.59
CA ILE A 440 18.02 -9.32 1.09
C ILE A 440 17.36 -7.92 1.11
N ASP A 441 16.05 -7.77 0.87
CA ASP A 441 15.47 -6.42 0.66
C ASP A 441 15.06 -5.67 1.94
N HIS A 442 14.61 -6.36 2.98
CA HIS A 442 14.15 -5.70 4.22
C HIS A 442 15.28 -5.15 5.10
N LYS A 443 16.51 -5.65 4.96
CA LYS A 443 17.64 -5.20 5.78
C LYS A 443 17.99 -3.73 5.53
N GLY A 444 18.03 -3.33 4.26
CA GLY A 444 18.32 -1.96 3.87
C GLY A 444 17.25 -0.96 4.31
N GLU A 445 15.97 -1.33 4.20
CA GLU A 445 14.85 -0.47 4.61
C GLU A 445 14.82 -0.21 6.12
N VAL A 446 15.04 -1.25 6.94
CA VAL A 446 15.01 -1.12 8.41
C VAL A 446 16.21 -0.32 8.91
N GLU A 447 17.40 -0.52 8.34
CA GLU A 447 18.57 0.29 8.66
C GLU A 447 18.39 1.75 8.26
N TYR A 448 17.78 2.02 7.10
CA TYR A 448 17.45 3.37 6.64
C TYR A 448 16.44 4.07 7.57
N GLN A 449 15.36 3.38 7.95
CA GLN A 449 14.31 3.94 8.80
C GLN A 449 14.82 4.23 10.22
N TRP A 450 15.74 3.39 10.72
CA TRP A 450 16.45 3.64 11.97
C TRP A 450 17.33 4.91 11.90
N ASP A 451 18.16 5.01 10.86
CA ASP A 451 19.01 6.18 10.62
C ASP A 451 18.18 7.46 10.49
N TRP A 452 17.01 7.40 9.83
CA TRP A 452 16.08 8.51 9.69
C TRP A 452 15.47 8.94 11.04
N ASN A 453 15.03 7.99 11.87
CA ASN A 453 14.42 8.28 13.17
C ASN A 453 15.43 8.81 14.21
N MET A 454 16.69 8.37 14.16
CA MET A 454 17.72 8.72 15.13
C MET A 454 18.53 9.96 14.75
N ARG A 455 18.66 10.28 13.45
CA ARG A 455 19.23 11.56 12.99
C ARG A 455 18.15 12.65 13.05
N ARG A 456 17.83 13.15 14.25
CA ARG A 456 17.16 14.45 14.38
C ARG A 456 18.15 15.57 14.05
N VAL A 457 18.44 15.82 12.77
CA VAL A 457 19.29 16.96 12.35
C VAL A 457 18.84 17.55 11.01
N ASP A 458 18.69 18.88 11.02
CA ASP A 458 18.63 19.86 9.92
C ASP A 458 18.12 19.38 8.54
N PRO A 459 16.96 19.91 8.07
CA PRO A 459 16.42 19.70 6.72
C PRO A 459 17.42 19.90 5.57
N LYS A 460 18.49 20.68 5.79
CA LYS A 460 19.52 20.99 4.78
C LYS A 460 20.61 19.93 4.63
N THR A 461 20.74 19.00 5.58
CA THR A 461 21.76 17.93 5.55
C THR A 461 21.21 16.57 5.13
N ILE A 462 19.91 16.52 4.78
CA ILE A 462 19.25 15.31 4.31
C ILE A 462 19.91 14.87 2.99
N PRO A 463 20.57 13.70 2.93
CA PRO A 463 20.79 13.06 1.65
C PRO A 463 19.39 12.74 1.13
N GLN A 464 18.95 13.42 0.06
CA GLN A 464 17.79 12.98 -0.70
C GLN A 464 17.92 11.47 -0.90
N PRO A 465 16.85 10.66 -0.72
CA PRO A 465 16.92 9.25 -1.04
C PRO A 465 17.39 9.17 -2.48
N LYS A 466 18.67 8.81 -2.67
CA LYS A 466 19.12 8.40 -3.99
C LYS A 466 18.21 7.21 -4.29
N PRO A 467 17.44 7.21 -5.39
CA PRO A 467 16.80 5.98 -5.82
C PRO A 467 17.89 4.92 -5.77
N ALA A 468 17.64 3.82 -5.07
CA ALA A 468 18.64 2.77 -4.92
C ALA A 468 19.05 2.33 -6.33
N SER A 469 20.15 2.88 -6.84
CA SER A 469 20.82 2.33 -8.01
C SER A 469 21.45 1.05 -7.49
N PHE A 470 20.74 -0.06 -7.69
CA PHE A 470 21.26 -1.36 -7.27
C PHE A 470 22.61 -1.61 -7.96
N PRO A 471 23.64 -2.09 -7.24
CA PRO A 471 25.01 -2.15 -7.72
C PRO A 471 25.33 -3.43 -8.53
N TRP A 472 24.40 -3.96 -9.32
CA TRP A 472 24.68 -5.13 -10.16
C TRP A 472 24.36 -4.86 -11.64
N PRO A 473 25.39 -4.87 -12.52
CA PRO A 473 25.17 -4.80 -13.96
C PRO A 473 24.61 -6.15 -14.45
N GLY A 474 23.41 -6.14 -15.03
CA GLY A 474 22.85 -7.29 -15.77
C GLY A 474 21.72 -8.07 -15.10
N SER A 475 21.38 -7.80 -13.83
CA SER A 475 20.15 -8.34 -13.26
C SER A 475 18.95 -7.54 -13.77
N ARG A 476 18.20 -8.08 -14.74
CA ARG A 476 16.82 -7.64 -15.00
C ARG A 476 16.08 -7.67 -13.66
N PRO A 477 15.23 -6.68 -13.34
CA PRO A 477 14.45 -6.71 -12.11
C PRO A 477 13.81 -8.09 -12.02
N CYS A 478 14.11 -8.82 -10.94
CA CYS A 478 13.45 -10.10 -10.77
C CYS A 478 11.96 -9.78 -10.70
N ARG A 479 11.15 -10.58 -11.40
CA ARG A 479 9.69 -10.41 -11.48
C ARG A 479 9.02 -10.38 -10.10
N THR A 480 9.79 -10.63 -9.04
CA THR A 480 9.50 -10.60 -7.61
C THR A 480 9.51 -9.23 -6.93
N ASP A 481 10.23 -8.23 -7.42
CA ASP A 481 10.26 -6.89 -6.76
C ASP A 481 9.14 -5.97 -7.27
N LEU A 482 8.58 -6.35 -8.42
CA LEU A 482 7.25 -5.99 -8.87
C LEU A 482 6.27 -7.16 -8.76
N ALA A 483 6.62 -8.26 -8.04
CA ALA A 483 5.66 -9.32 -7.78
C ALA A 483 4.56 -8.80 -6.86
N LEU A 484 3.49 -8.40 -7.53
CA LEU A 484 2.32 -9.24 -7.49
C LEU A 484 1.88 -9.58 -6.05
N LYS A 485 1.41 -8.57 -5.32
CA LYS A 485 0.03 -8.66 -4.83
C LYS A 485 -0.92 -8.51 -6.02
N LEU A 486 -0.84 -9.43 -6.99
CA LEU A 486 -1.85 -9.72 -8.01
C LEU A 486 -1.34 -10.93 -8.81
N PRO A 487 -1.92 -12.13 -8.65
CA PRO A 487 -3.20 -12.34 -9.27
C PRO A 487 -4.24 -12.41 -8.18
N LYS A 488 -4.80 -11.24 -7.86
CA LYS A 488 -6.16 -11.14 -7.36
C LYS A 488 -7.11 -11.23 -8.55
N THR A 489 -6.90 -12.20 -9.44
CA THR A 489 -7.65 -12.33 -10.69
C THR A 489 -9.10 -12.73 -10.47
N ASP A 490 -9.47 -13.17 -9.26
CA ASP A 490 -10.86 -13.47 -8.88
C ASP A 490 -11.40 -12.56 -7.76
N ASP A 491 -10.67 -11.52 -7.35
CA ASP A 491 -10.97 -10.79 -6.11
C ASP A 491 -11.82 -9.53 -6.28
N TYR A 492 -12.07 -9.08 -7.52
CA TYR A 492 -12.62 -7.75 -7.77
C TYR A 492 -13.78 -7.68 -8.78
N ARG A 493 -14.49 -8.77 -9.10
CA ARG A 493 -15.79 -8.58 -9.77
C ARG A 493 -16.79 -8.10 -8.71
N ARG A 494 -17.38 -6.92 -8.92
CA ARG A 494 -18.44 -6.32 -8.09
C ARG A 494 -19.65 -7.26 -7.88
N GLN A 495 -19.71 -8.34 -8.66
CA GLN A 495 -20.78 -9.32 -8.74
C GLN A 495 -20.45 -10.63 -7.99
N ASP A 496 -19.22 -10.85 -7.52
CA ASP A 496 -18.84 -12.09 -6.85
C ASP A 496 -19.40 -12.12 -5.43
N PHE A 497 -20.56 -12.74 -5.27
CA PHE A 497 -21.10 -13.10 -3.97
C PHE A 497 -20.25 -14.21 -3.36
N HIS A 498 -19.69 -13.96 -2.18
CA HIS A 498 -18.97 -15.01 -1.45
C HIS A 498 -19.05 -14.77 0.07
N LEU A 499 -19.79 -15.66 0.74
CA LEU A 499 -20.13 -15.57 2.16
C LEU A 499 -18.91 -15.43 3.09
N ILE A 500 -17.95 -16.35 2.99
CA ILE A 500 -16.77 -16.36 3.87
C ILE A 500 -15.77 -15.24 3.49
N LYS A 501 -15.48 -15.10 2.20
CA LYS A 501 -14.54 -14.13 1.62
C LYS A 501 -14.87 -12.68 1.98
N HIS A 502 -16.14 -12.30 1.93
CA HIS A 502 -16.61 -10.93 2.18
C HIS A 502 -17.22 -10.72 3.58
N MET A 503 -17.10 -11.69 4.48
CA MET A 503 -17.44 -11.50 5.89
C MET A 503 -16.57 -10.40 6.50
N LYS A 504 -17.18 -9.32 7.00
CA LYS A 504 -16.47 -8.18 7.65
C LYS A 504 -16.70 -8.20 9.15
N ILE A 505 -15.74 -7.69 9.91
CA ILE A 505 -15.89 -7.57 11.36
C ILE A 505 -17.11 -6.71 11.78
N GLY A 506 -17.50 -5.74 10.96
CA GLY A 506 -18.68 -4.91 11.21
C GLY A 506 -20.00 -5.67 11.28
N VAL A 507 -20.09 -6.89 10.70
CA VAL A 507 -21.31 -7.73 10.75
C VAL A 507 -21.63 -8.15 12.20
N PHE A 508 -20.63 -8.19 13.09
CA PHE A 508 -20.85 -8.48 14.51
C PHE A 508 -21.75 -7.44 15.21
N THR A 509 -21.93 -6.24 14.66
CA THR A 509 -22.87 -5.24 15.19
C THR A 509 -24.32 -5.73 15.20
N ALA A 510 -24.69 -6.66 14.31
CA ALA A 510 -26.00 -7.31 14.33
C ALA A 510 -26.17 -8.16 15.58
N SER A 511 -25.22 -9.05 15.86
CA SER A 511 -25.21 -9.86 17.08
C SER A 511 -25.13 -9.00 18.34
N LEU A 512 -24.33 -7.93 18.34
CA LEU A 512 -24.27 -6.97 19.45
C LEU A 512 -25.64 -6.35 19.76
N SER A 513 -26.37 -5.91 18.74
CA SER A 513 -27.68 -5.28 18.90
C SER A 513 -28.74 -6.25 19.43
N VAL A 514 -28.78 -7.48 18.91
CA VAL A 514 -29.73 -8.51 19.38
C VAL A 514 -29.38 -8.98 20.81
N THR A 515 -28.09 -9.12 21.14
CA THR A 515 -27.63 -9.43 22.50
C THR A 515 -28.04 -8.31 23.47
N GLY A 516 -27.87 -7.05 23.05
CA GLY A 516 -28.33 -5.89 23.80
C GLY A 516 -29.85 -5.91 24.02
N LEU A 517 -30.63 -6.22 22.98
CA LEU A 517 -32.09 -6.32 23.10
C LEU A 517 -32.48 -7.41 24.09
N ALA A 518 -31.82 -8.58 24.07
CA ALA A 518 -32.04 -9.62 25.07
C ALA A 518 -31.75 -9.12 26.50
N LEU A 519 -30.70 -8.33 26.71
CA LEU A 519 -30.40 -7.72 28.01
C LEU A 519 -31.46 -6.69 28.43
N LEU A 520 -31.96 -5.87 27.50
CA LEU A 520 -33.03 -4.92 27.76
C LEU A 520 -34.32 -5.62 28.23
N TRP A 521 -34.73 -6.68 27.53
CA TRP A 521 -35.89 -7.48 27.93
C TRP A 521 -35.66 -8.26 29.24
N LYS A 522 -34.42 -8.69 29.52
CA LYS A 522 -34.05 -9.28 30.82
C LYS A 522 -34.19 -8.28 31.97
N SER A 523 -33.85 -7.00 31.74
CA SER A 523 -34.08 -5.93 32.72
C SER A 523 -35.57 -5.66 32.94
N LEU A 524 -36.38 -5.67 31.88
CA LEU A 524 -37.84 -5.53 32.00
C LEU A 524 -38.50 -6.67 32.78
N ALA A 525 -38.04 -7.91 32.60
CA ALA A 525 -38.57 -9.04 33.36
C ALA A 525 -38.37 -8.88 34.89
N ARG A 526 -37.34 -8.13 35.31
CA ARG A 526 -37.07 -7.82 36.72
C ARG A 526 -37.84 -6.62 37.24
N GLY A 527 -37.92 -5.54 36.47
CA GLY A 527 -38.54 -4.28 36.90
C GLY A 527 -40.05 -4.19 36.66
N PHE A 528 -40.55 -4.82 35.59
CA PHE A 528 -41.92 -4.67 35.07
C PHE A 528 -42.67 -6.01 34.87
N ALA A 529 -42.12 -7.11 35.37
CA ALA A 529 -42.73 -8.46 35.29
C ALA A 529 -43.06 -8.95 33.86
N ALA A 530 -42.29 -8.53 32.86
CA ALA A 530 -42.40 -9.08 31.50
C ALA A 530 -42.06 -10.58 31.46
N ASP A 531 -42.73 -11.35 30.58
CA ASP A 531 -42.51 -12.80 30.46
C ASP A 531 -41.02 -13.12 30.21
N PRO A 532 -40.36 -13.89 31.10
CA PRO A 532 -38.97 -14.28 30.95
C PRO A 532 -38.65 -15.02 29.64
N ARG A 533 -39.65 -15.66 29.01
CA ARG A 533 -39.48 -16.40 27.75
C ARG A 533 -39.02 -15.50 26.60
N ILE A 534 -39.40 -14.23 26.61
CA ILE A 534 -39.07 -13.28 25.53
C ILE A 534 -37.56 -13.03 25.48
N TRP A 535 -36.93 -12.69 26.62
CA TRP A 535 -35.49 -12.45 26.64
C TRP A 535 -34.69 -13.73 26.44
N GLN A 536 -35.21 -14.88 26.88
CA GLN A 536 -34.58 -16.18 26.63
C GLN A 536 -34.57 -16.52 25.13
N ALA A 537 -35.68 -16.31 24.43
CA ALA A 537 -35.77 -16.50 22.99
C ALA A 537 -34.80 -15.57 22.24
N LEU A 538 -34.76 -14.28 22.61
CA LEU A 538 -33.82 -13.31 22.03
C LEU A 538 -32.35 -13.69 22.32
N ALA A 539 -32.05 -14.21 23.50
CA ALA A 539 -30.70 -14.65 23.87
C ALA A 539 -30.26 -15.86 23.03
N ILE A 540 -31.16 -16.80 22.74
CA ILE A 540 -30.88 -17.95 21.84
C ILE A 540 -30.60 -17.45 20.42
N VAL A 541 -31.42 -16.53 19.89
CA VAL A 541 -31.19 -15.93 18.57
C VAL A 541 -29.86 -15.16 18.53
N ALA A 542 -29.55 -14.40 19.58
CA ALA A 542 -28.27 -13.69 19.71
C ALA A 542 -27.08 -14.66 19.70
N ALA A 543 -27.17 -15.77 20.44
CA ALA A 543 -26.12 -16.79 20.50
C ALA A 543 -25.93 -17.49 19.16
N ALA A 544 -27.02 -17.84 18.46
CA ALA A 544 -26.96 -18.42 17.13
C ALA A 544 -26.28 -17.48 16.12
N LEU A 545 -26.65 -16.19 16.13
CA LEU A 545 -26.02 -15.16 15.30
C LEU A 545 -24.55 -14.95 15.64
N TYR A 546 -24.18 -14.98 16.92
CA TYR A 546 -22.79 -14.85 17.37
C TYR A 546 -21.94 -16.02 16.88
N VAL A 547 -22.39 -17.26 17.11
CA VAL A 547 -21.70 -18.47 16.66
C VAL A 547 -21.57 -18.48 15.13
N PHE A 548 -22.61 -18.09 14.41
CA PHE A 548 -22.57 -17.93 12.96
C PHE A 548 -21.49 -16.93 12.52
N CYS A 549 -21.45 -15.73 13.11
CA CYS A 549 -20.44 -14.71 12.80
C CYS A 549 -19.02 -15.18 13.15
N CYS A 550 -18.82 -15.78 14.32
CA CYS A 550 -17.54 -16.35 14.73
C CYS A 550 -17.09 -17.45 13.78
N THR A 551 -17.98 -18.36 13.40
CA THR A 551 -17.67 -19.46 12.49
C THR A 551 -17.23 -18.93 11.13
N LEU A 552 -17.98 -18.00 10.53
CA LEU A 552 -17.59 -17.39 9.25
C LEU A 552 -16.26 -16.61 9.35
N TYR A 553 -16.02 -15.90 10.45
CA TYR A 553 -14.78 -15.14 10.63
C TYR A 553 -13.57 -16.04 10.88
N LEU A 554 -13.73 -17.14 11.63
CA LEU A 554 -12.71 -18.17 11.84
C LEU A 554 -12.43 -18.94 10.54
N LEU A 555 -13.47 -19.29 9.77
CA LEU A 555 -13.32 -19.89 8.45
C LEU A 555 -12.62 -18.93 7.48
N LYS A 556 -12.88 -17.62 7.57
CA LYS A 556 -12.15 -16.60 6.81
C LYS A 556 -10.67 -16.59 7.17
N LEU A 557 -10.33 -16.70 8.46
CA LEU A 557 -8.96 -16.82 8.95
C LEU A 557 -8.27 -18.11 8.48
N ALA A 558 -8.99 -19.24 8.51
CA ALA A 558 -8.45 -20.57 8.19
C ALA A 558 -8.33 -20.84 6.68
N ILE A 559 -9.36 -20.53 5.90
CA ILE A 559 -9.45 -20.85 4.45
C ILE A 559 -8.73 -19.80 3.59
N HIS A 560 -8.69 -18.55 4.05
CA HIS A 560 -8.02 -17.47 3.34
C HIS A 560 -6.86 -16.89 4.18
N PRO A 561 -5.77 -17.64 4.44
CA PRO A 561 -4.63 -17.16 5.24
C PRO A 561 -3.85 -16.03 4.53
N ARG A 562 -3.86 -15.96 3.19
CA ARG A 562 -3.42 -14.75 2.44
C ARG A 562 -4.26 -13.49 2.78
N LYS A 563 -5.45 -13.69 3.36
CA LYS A 563 -6.34 -12.69 3.97
C LYS A 563 -6.31 -12.70 5.53
N ALA A 564 -5.44 -13.46 6.21
CA ALA A 564 -5.06 -13.12 7.59
C ALA A 564 -4.32 -11.76 7.61
N GLY A 565 -3.58 -11.46 6.53
CA GLY A 565 -3.19 -10.10 6.15
C GLY A 565 -4.37 -9.15 5.90
N CYS A 566 -5.61 -9.62 5.68
CA CYS A 566 -6.82 -8.80 5.67
C CYS A 566 -7.41 -8.57 7.05
N VAL A 567 -7.23 -9.45 8.05
CA VAL A 567 -7.52 -9.08 9.45
C VAL A 567 -6.54 -8.01 9.90
N LYS A 568 -5.26 -8.14 9.51
CA LYS A 568 -4.30 -7.04 9.65
C LYS A 568 -4.75 -5.78 8.88
N LYS A 569 -5.23 -5.87 7.63
CA LYS A 569 -5.80 -4.69 6.93
C LYS A 569 -7.06 -4.14 7.60
N GLU A 570 -7.95 -4.97 8.11
CA GLU A 570 -9.14 -4.55 8.86
C GLU A 570 -8.72 -3.90 10.17
N TYR A 571 -7.66 -4.41 10.82
CA TYR A 571 -7.05 -3.81 11.98
C TYR A 571 -6.44 -2.46 11.60
N ASP A 572 -5.52 -2.40 10.64
CA ASP A 572 -4.84 -1.18 10.20
C ASP A 572 -5.79 -0.16 9.54
N HIS A 573 -7.03 -0.55 9.22
CA HIS A 573 -8.01 0.34 8.60
C HIS A 573 -8.32 1.53 9.53
N PRO A 574 -8.07 2.79 9.09
CA PRO A 574 -8.16 3.96 9.96
C PRO A 574 -9.55 4.17 10.55
N VAL A 575 -10.62 3.98 9.75
CA VAL A 575 -12.02 4.14 10.20
C VAL A 575 -12.56 2.89 10.90
N HIS A 576 -12.52 1.73 10.24
CA HIS A 576 -13.20 0.53 10.73
C HIS A 576 -12.40 -0.31 11.74
N GLY A 577 -11.12 0.00 11.96
CA GLY A 577 -10.26 -0.79 12.84
C GLY A 577 -10.76 -0.96 14.28
N GLY A 578 -11.46 0.03 14.83
CA GLY A 578 -12.06 -0.05 16.16
C GLY A 578 -13.08 -1.17 16.33
N ALA A 579 -13.67 -1.68 15.23
CA ALA A 579 -14.66 -2.74 15.26
C ALA A 579 -14.08 -4.13 15.61
N ILE A 580 -12.74 -4.28 15.64
CA ILE A 580 -12.11 -5.55 16.04
C ILE A 580 -12.41 -5.99 17.47
N SER A 581 -12.81 -5.04 18.33
CA SER A 581 -13.23 -5.33 19.70
C SER A 581 -14.64 -5.95 19.81
N LEU A 582 -15.47 -5.91 18.75
CA LEU A 582 -16.87 -6.33 18.80
C LEU A 582 -17.10 -7.79 19.25
N PRO A 583 -16.36 -8.81 18.76
CA PRO A 583 -16.59 -10.18 19.19
C PRO A 583 -16.37 -10.39 20.68
N PHE A 584 -15.45 -9.63 21.27
CA PHE A 584 -15.10 -9.68 22.68
C PHE A 584 -16.11 -8.92 23.56
N ILE A 585 -16.60 -7.77 23.08
CA ILE A 585 -17.69 -7.03 23.73
C ILE A 585 -18.93 -7.92 23.88
N ILE A 586 -19.27 -8.67 22.83
CA ILE A 586 -20.43 -9.57 22.83
C ILE A 586 -20.25 -10.71 23.85
N LEU A 587 -19.04 -11.27 24.01
CA LEU A 587 -18.75 -12.28 25.04
C LEU A 587 -18.98 -11.74 26.46
N VAL A 588 -18.54 -10.52 26.73
CA VAL A 588 -18.79 -9.86 28.02
C VAL A 588 -20.30 -9.66 28.24
N MET A 589 -21.06 -9.29 27.22
CA MET A 589 -22.53 -9.19 27.32
C MET A 589 -23.20 -10.56 27.54
N PHE A 590 -22.71 -11.63 26.93
CA PHE A 590 -23.16 -13.00 27.23
C PHE A 590 -22.85 -13.42 28.66
N ALA A 591 -21.77 -12.94 29.27
CA ALA A 591 -21.50 -13.18 30.69
C ALA A 591 -22.63 -12.63 31.58
N GLN A 592 -23.17 -11.44 31.27
CA GLN A 592 -24.31 -10.87 31.98
C GLN A 592 -25.62 -11.66 31.73
N LEU A 593 -25.81 -12.20 30.52
CA LEU A 593 -26.95 -13.08 30.22
C LEU A 593 -26.85 -14.42 30.97
N ALA A 594 -25.66 -15.01 31.03
CA ALA A 594 -25.37 -16.29 31.68
C ALA A 594 -25.35 -16.20 33.22
N HIS A 595 -25.13 -15.02 33.79
CA HIS A 595 -25.25 -14.79 35.23
C HIS A 595 -26.70 -15.06 35.69
N SER A 596 -26.83 -15.88 36.73
CA SER A 596 -28.08 -16.51 37.15
C SER A 596 -29.17 -15.52 37.56
N ASN A 597 -30.42 -15.93 37.32
CA ASN A 597 -31.58 -15.34 38.00
C ASN A 597 -31.69 -15.97 39.40
N PRO A 598 -32.16 -15.21 40.41
CA PRO A 598 -32.33 -15.68 41.79
C PRO A 598 -33.29 -16.88 41.95
N GLU A 599 -34.02 -17.29 40.91
CA GLU A 599 -34.99 -18.41 40.92
C GLU A 599 -34.35 -19.80 40.79
N CYS A 600 -33.07 -19.89 40.43
CA CYS A 600 -32.36 -21.16 40.32
C CYS A 600 -31.71 -21.52 41.67
N GLY A 601 -32.05 -22.72 42.20
CA GLY A 601 -31.58 -23.20 43.50
C GLY A 601 -30.05 -23.15 43.71
N PRO A 602 -29.57 -23.36 44.96
CA PRO A 602 -28.21 -23.02 45.40
C PRO A 602 -27.07 -23.64 44.56
N ASN A 603 -27.24 -24.86 44.07
CA ASN A 603 -26.22 -25.55 43.26
C ASN A 603 -26.13 -25.03 41.80
N CYS A 604 -27.22 -24.46 41.27
CA CYS A 604 -27.24 -23.86 39.94
C CYS A 604 -26.44 -22.53 39.91
N ASN A 605 -26.36 -21.84 41.05
CA ASN A 605 -25.65 -20.57 41.17
C ASN A 605 -24.13 -20.71 41.04
N VAL A 606 -23.53 -21.85 41.45
CA VAL A 606 -22.08 -22.06 41.35
C VAL A 606 -21.65 -22.26 39.90
N LEU A 607 -22.33 -23.13 39.15
CA LEU A 607 -21.99 -23.41 37.75
C LEU A 607 -22.32 -22.23 36.83
N ALA A 608 -23.44 -21.53 37.08
CA ALA A 608 -23.79 -20.32 36.33
C ALA A 608 -22.78 -19.19 36.58
N LYS A 609 -22.36 -18.98 37.83
CA LYS A 609 -21.31 -18.02 38.18
C LYS A 609 -19.99 -18.39 37.50
N ALA A 610 -19.57 -19.66 37.54
CA ALA A 610 -18.35 -20.11 36.87
C ALA A 610 -18.39 -19.86 35.35
N ARG A 611 -19.50 -20.19 34.68
CA ARG A 611 -19.70 -19.92 33.24
C ARG A 611 -19.63 -18.42 32.93
N ALA A 612 -20.28 -17.58 33.74
CA ALA A 612 -20.23 -16.13 33.59
C ALA A 612 -18.82 -15.58 33.77
N CYS A 613 -18.05 -16.05 34.76
CA CYS A 613 -16.64 -15.66 34.96
C CYS A 613 -15.77 -16.02 33.76
N VAL A 614 -15.94 -17.23 33.19
CA VAL A 614 -15.17 -17.68 32.01
C VAL A 614 -15.51 -16.82 30.79
N LEU A 615 -16.80 -16.63 30.49
CA LEU A 615 -17.24 -15.76 29.38
C LEU A 615 -16.75 -14.32 29.55
N PHE A 616 -16.78 -13.81 30.79
CA PHE A 616 -16.31 -12.47 31.10
C PHE A 616 -14.83 -12.35 30.76
N TRP A 617 -13.93 -13.17 31.32
CA TRP A 617 -12.49 -13.03 31.09
C TRP A 617 -12.03 -13.37 29.67
N MET A 618 -12.71 -14.31 28.98
CA MET A 618 -12.46 -14.59 27.57
C MET A 618 -12.72 -13.37 26.68
N GLY A 619 -13.73 -12.54 27.01
CA GLY A 619 -13.97 -11.27 26.33
C GLY A 619 -13.12 -10.11 26.86
N ALA A 620 -13.02 -10.00 28.18
CA ALA A 620 -12.46 -8.85 28.88
C ALA A 620 -10.95 -8.70 28.60
N ALA A 621 -10.15 -9.76 28.72
CA ALA A 621 -8.69 -9.65 28.57
C ALA A 621 -8.26 -9.23 27.15
N PRO A 622 -8.76 -9.85 26.05
CA PRO A 622 -8.44 -9.38 24.70
C PRO A 622 -8.95 -7.96 24.42
N MET A 623 -10.12 -7.60 24.96
CA MET A 623 -10.70 -6.27 24.79
C MET A 623 -9.82 -5.17 25.41
N LEU A 624 -9.26 -5.40 26.61
CA LEU A 624 -8.32 -4.47 27.24
C LEU A 624 -7.03 -4.35 26.43
N ALA A 625 -6.45 -5.47 26.01
CA ALA A 625 -5.24 -5.47 25.19
C ALA A 625 -5.45 -4.66 23.90
N LEU A 626 -6.55 -4.90 23.19
CA LEU A 626 -6.90 -4.17 21.97
C LEU A 626 -7.11 -2.67 22.23
N ALA A 627 -7.77 -2.29 23.33
CA ALA A 627 -7.96 -0.88 23.67
C ALA A 627 -6.62 -0.17 23.91
N VAL A 628 -5.69 -0.79 24.65
CA VAL A 628 -4.36 -0.23 24.90
C VAL A 628 -3.54 -0.13 23.62
N MET A 629 -3.49 -1.20 22.82
CA MET A 629 -2.75 -1.21 21.54
C MET A 629 -3.28 -0.14 20.59
N ARG A 630 -4.61 0.01 20.49
CA ARG A 630 -5.22 1.03 19.62
C ARG A 630 -4.93 2.44 20.03
N VAL A 631 -5.04 2.75 21.33
CA VAL A 631 -4.68 4.08 21.83
C VAL A 631 -3.20 4.34 21.63
N GLY A 632 -2.34 3.34 21.86
CA GLY A 632 -0.90 3.41 21.55
C GLY A 632 -0.64 3.74 20.08
N ASP A 633 -1.26 3.01 19.15
CA ASP A 633 -1.16 3.26 17.71
C ASP A 633 -1.66 4.66 17.32
N MET A 634 -2.68 5.17 18.01
CA MET A 634 -3.19 6.55 17.84
C MET A 634 -2.22 7.62 18.26
N LEU A 635 -1.41 7.37 19.28
CA LEU A 635 -0.40 8.32 19.75
C LEU A 635 0.91 8.19 18.96
N ALA A 636 1.21 7.01 18.42
CA ALA A 636 2.46 6.74 17.71
C ALA A 636 2.45 7.16 16.23
N THR A 637 1.28 7.20 15.59
CA THR A 637 1.17 7.47 14.13
C THR A 637 0.43 8.77 13.85
N THR A 638 0.96 9.58 12.92
CA THR A 638 0.27 10.76 12.42
C THR A 638 -0.94 10.34 11.57
N ARG A 639 -2.11 10.93 11.84
CA ARG A 639 -3.34 10.64 11.11
C ARG A 639 -4.00 11.93 10.63
N ASP A 640 -4.46 11.91 9.38
CA ASP A 640 -5.27 12.99 8.84
C ASP A 640 -6.63 13.11 9.55
N GLN A 641 -7.17 14.33 9.61
CA GLN A 641 -8.48 14.60 10.21
C GLN A 641 -9.62 13.84 9.50
N GLU A 642 -9.43 13.41 8.26
CA GLU A 642 -10.39 12.60 7.51
C GLU A 642 -10.53 11.17 8.06
N HIS A 643 -9.53 10.67 8.79
CA HIS A 643 -9.55 9.33 9.38
C HIS A 643 -10.30 9.26 10.71
N VAL A 644 -10.53 10.39 11.37
CA VAL A 644 -11.22 10.46 12.67
C VAL A 644 -12.66 9.97 12.50
N ALA A 645 -13.08 8.93 13.22
CA ALA A 645 -14.41 8.35 13.04
C ALA A 645 -15.05 7.97 14.38
N PRO A 646 -16.40 8.04 14.51
CA PRO A 646 -17.09 7.62 15.72
C PRO A 646 -16.80 6.16 16.14
N SER A 647 -16.42 5.31 15.19
CA SER A 647 -15.97 3.93 15.44
C SER A 647 -14.73 3.83 16.32
N TRP A 648 -13.94 4.89 16.48
CA TRP A 648 -12.82 4.94 17.43
C TRP A 648 -13.26 4.84 18.88
N LEU A 649 -14.52 5.14 19.18
CA LEU A 649 -15.11 4.98 20.51
C LEU A 649 -15.43 3.51 20.84
N MET A 650 -15.38 2.57 19.89
CA MET A 650 -15.76 1.18 20.15
C MET A 650 -14.89 0.48 21.21
N PRO A 651 -13.53 0.55 21.19
CA PRO A 651 -12.73 -0.09 22.23
C PRO A 651 -12.94 0.52 23.64
N PRO A 652 -12.95 1.86 23.84
CA PRO A 652 -13.30 2.45 25.14
C PRO A 652 -14.72 2.10 25.61
N VAL A 653 -15.72 2.11 24.72
CA VAL A 653 -17.10 1.72 25.09
C VAL A 653 -17.16 0.25 25.52
N GLY A 654 -16.37 -0.62 24.92
CA GLY A 654 -16.20 -2.00 25.39
C GLY A 654 -15.69 -2.08 26.83
N LEU A 655 -14.70 -1.28 27.19
CA LEU A 655 -14.19 -1.20 28.56
C LEU A 655 -15.24 -0.68 29.55
N LEU A 656 -16.09 0.28 29.16
CA LEU A 656 -17.23 0.70 29.98
C LEU A 656 -18.23 -0.44 30.20
N LEU A 657 -18.49 -1.27 29.18
CA LEU A 657 -19.31 -2.48 29.34
C LEU A 657 -18.66 -3.49 30.27
N GLY A 658 -17.33 -3.65 30.20
CA GLY A 658 -16.56 -4.43 31.17
C GLY A 658 -16.80 -3.93 32.59
N ALA A 659 -16.70 -2.61 32.81
CA ALA A 659 -16.93 -1.99 34.11
C ALA A 659 -18.38 -2.09 34.61
N LEU A 660 -19.36 -2.10 33.70
CA LEU A 660 -20.77 -2.36 34.02
C LEU A 660 -21.01 -3.81 34.45
N ILE A 661 -20.33 -4.77 33.85
CA ILE A 661 -20.65 -6.19 33.98
C ILE A 661 -19.79 -6.89 35.04
N GLY A 662 -18.51 -6.50 35.15
CA GLY A 662 -17.55 -7.11 36.07
C GLY A 662 -18.06 -7.22 37.51
N PRO A 663 -18.51 -6.13 38.15
CA PRO A 663 -18.99 -6.18 39.54
C PRO A 663 -20.26 -7.02 39.71
N LYS A 664 -21.07 -7.15 38.65
CA LYS A 664 -22.28 -7.99 38.64
C LYS A 664 -21.95 -9.48 38.53
N VAL A 665 -20.88 -9.83 37.82
CA VAL A 665 -20.42 -11.23 37.68
C VAL A 665 -19.74 -11.69 38.96
N ALA A 666 -18.79 -10.89 39.46
CA ALA A 666 -18.14 -11.12 40.74
C ALA A 666 -17.81 -9.77 41.41
N PRO A 667 -18.25 -9.53 42.66
CA PRO A 667 -17.98 -8.27 43.37
C PRO A 667 -16.49 -7.96 43.50
N GLU A 668 -15.64 -8.98 43.60
CA GLU A 668 -14.18 -8.88 43.68
C GLU A 668 -13.52 -8.21 42.47
N TYR A 669 -14.22 -8.12 41.33
CA TYR A 669 -13.71 -7.43 40.14
C TYR A 669 -13.88 -5.91 40.22
N ALA A 670 -14.64 -5.38 41.19
CA ALA A 670 -14.98 -3.96 41.25
C ALA A 670 -13.76 -3.03 41.21
N GLU A 671 -12.72 -3.32 41.98
CA GLU A 671 -11.49 -2.50 42.02
C GLU A 671 -10.78 -2.43 40.66
N ALA A 672 -10.63 -3.57 39.98
CA ALA A 672 -10.06 -3.59 38.63
C ALA A 672 -10.95 -2.82 37.63
N MET A 673 -12.28 -2.89 37.80
CA MET A 673 -13.23 -2.22 36.93
C MET A 673 -13.27 -0.69 37.13
N HIS A 674 -12.87 -0.17 38.29
CA HIS A 674 -12.66 1.28 38.47
C HIS A 674 -11.56 1.81 37.54
N PHE A 675 -10.43 1.09 37.42
CA PHE A 675 -9.37 1.44 36.47
C PHE A 675 -9.88 1.44 35.02
N TRP A 676 -10.68 0.45 34.64
CA TRP A 676 -11.24 0.33 33.30
C TRP A 676 -12.19 1.49 33.00
N TYR A 677 -13.05 1.83 33.96
CA TYR A 677 -13.95 2.98 33.86
C TYR A 677 -13.16 4.28 33.68
N ALA A 678 -12.12 4.51 34.49
CA ALA A 678 -11.30 5.71 34.39
C ALA A 678 -10.63 5.84 33.02
N PHE A 679 -9.94 4.79 32.56
CA PHE A 679 -9.30 4.76 31.24
C PHE A 679 -10.31 5.04 30.11
N ALA A 680 -11.44 4.34 30.14
CA ALA A 680 -12.46 4.45 29.13
C ALA A 680 -13.15 5.82 29.12
N PHE A 681 -13.39 6.40 30.30
CA PHE A 681 -14.00 7.72 30.44
C PHE A 681 -13.07 8.83 29.93
N THR A 682 -11.77 8.76 30.21
CA THR A 682 -10.80 9.70 29.64
C THR A 682 -10.80 9.64 28.11
N MET A 683 -10.75 8.44 27.54
CA MET A 683 -10.79 8.27 26.08
C MET A 683 -12.12 8.70 25.48
N LEU A 684 -13.23 8.48 26.17
CA LEU A 684 -14.55 8.94 25.77
C LEU A 684 -14.55 10.47 25.60
N VAL A 685 -14.11 11.23 26.61
CA VAL A 685 -14.11 12.70 26.54
C VAL A 685 -13.27 13.20 25.36
N VAL A 686 -12.06 12.66 25.18
CA VAL A 686 -11.15 13.08 24.11
C VAL A 686 -11.72 12.74 22.73
N LEU A 687 -12.13 11.49 22.51
CA LEU A 687 -12.57 11.02 21.20
C LEU A 687 -13.95 11.58 20.81
N LEU A 688 -14.82 11.84 21.79
CA LEU A 688 -16.10 12.49 21.56
C LEU A 688 -15.90 13.90 21.00
N VAL A 689 -15.03 14.70 21.62
CA VAL A 689 -14.71 16.06 21.16
C VAL A 689 -14.14 16.05 19.75
N LEU A 690 -13.16 15.18 19.46
CA LEU A 690 -12.54 15.08 18.14
C LEU A 690 -13.54 14.66 17.06
N THR A 691 -14.40 13.69 17.35
CA THR A 691 -15.37 13.19 16.38
C THR A 691 -16.51 14.20 16.15
N TRP A 692 -16.91 14.95 17.18
CA TRP A 692 -17.85 16.06 17.05
C TRP A 692 -17.29 17.20 16.22
N GLN A 693 -16.07 17.65 16.53
CA GLN A 693 -15.38 18.68 15.76
C GLN A 693 -15.35 18.28 14.27
N LYS A 694 -14.96 17.04 13.97
CA LYS A 694 -14.95 16.55 12.58
C LYS A 694 -16.34 16.65 11.95
N ALA A 695 -17.37 16.16 12.61
CA ALA A 695 -18.72 16.14 12.05
C ALA A 695 -19.31 17.54 11.83
N MET A 696 -18.88 18.53 12.62
CA MET A 696 -19.28 19.92 12.46
C MET A 696 -18.49 20.66 11.36
N VAL A 697 -17.19 20.36 11.19
CA VAL A 697 -16.28 21.15 10.35
C VAL A 697 -16.02 20.52 8.97
N ASN A 698 -15.88 19.20 8.89
CA ASN A 698 -15.48 18.50 7.66
C ASN A 698 -16.69 17.94 6.90
N HIS A 699 -16.54 17.75 5.58
CA HIS A 699 -17.61 17.22 4.73
C HIS A 699 -18.23 15.95 5.33
N ILE A 700 -19.57 15.96 5.38
CA ILE A 700 -20.46 14.91 5.89
C ILE A 700 -19.93 13.52 5.53
N LEU A 701 -19.78 12.67 6.56
CA LEU A 701 -19.50 11.24 6.45
C LEU A 701 -20.32 10.62 5.31
N ASP A 702 -19.80 9.58 4.66
CA ASP A 702 -20.61 8.86 3.67
C ASP A 702 -21.95 8.41 4.31
N CYS A 703 -23.01 8.39 3.52
CA CYS A 703 -24.36 8.11 4.01
C CYS A 703 -24.45 6.73 4.69
N ARG A 704 -23.60 5.78 4.27
CA ARG A 704 -23.45 4.46 4.88
C ARG A 704 -22.74 4.46 6.23
N GLN A 705 -21.97 5.50 6.55
CA GLN A 705 -21.25 5.65 7.82
C GLN A 705 -22.05 6.46 8.86
N HIS A 706 -23.14 7.12 8.46
CA HIS A 706 -24.04 7.83 9.37
C HIS A 706 -24.55 7.01 10.57
N PRO A 707 -24.86 5.70 10.44
CA PRO A 707 -25.25 4.90 11.60
C PRO A 707 -24.22 4.90 12.73
N MET A 708 -22.94 5.07 12.40
CA MET A 708 -21.86 5.12 13.41
C MET A 708 -21.92 6.37 14.29
N LEU A 709 -22.58 7.45 13.86
CA LEU A 709 -22.74 8.66 14.69
C LEU A 709 -23.53 8.36 15.98
N TYR A 710 -24.41 7.36 15.96
CA TYR A 710 -25.20 6.98 17.13
C TYR A 710 -24.37 6.31 18.22
N ILE A 711 -23.10 5.96 17.95
CA ILE A 711 -22.14 5.57 18.99
C ILE A 711 -21.99 6.69 20.05
N TRP A 712 -22.20 7.95 19.69
CA TRP A 712 -22.24 9.07 20.63
C TRP A 712 -23.39 9.02 21.62
N VAL A 713 -24.49 8.32 21.32
CA VAL A 713 -25.58 8.05 22.27
C VAL A 713 -25.19 6.88 23.18
N ALA A 714 -24.56 5.85 22.62
CA ALA A 714 -24.15 4.66 23.37
C ALA A 714 -23.17 5.00 24.48
N ALA A 715 -22.13 5.78 24.19
CA ALA A 715 -21.05 5.99 25.12
C ALA A 715 -21.45 6.64 26.47
N PRO A 716 -22.18 7.77 26.52
CA PRO A 716 -22.69 8.33 27.77
C PRO A 716 -23.74 7.43 28.44
N SER A 717 -24.54 6.67 27.67
CA SER A 717 -25.53 5.72 28.22
C SER A 717 -24.87 4.57 28.98
N VAL A 718 -23.83 3.96 28.38
CA VAL A 718 -23.07 2.88 28.99
C VAL A 718 -22.23 3.42 30.16
N ALA A 719 -21.62 4.60 30.03
CA ALA A 719 -20.90 5.24 31.13
C ALA A 719 -21.81 5.46 32.35
N CYS A 720 -23.01 5.98 32.14
CA CYS A 720 -24.01 6.15 33.21
C CYS A 720 -24.31 4.82 33.91
N SER A 721 -24.61 3.76 33.15
CA SER A 721 -24.92 2.45 33.70
C SER A 721 -23.73 1.82 34.43
N ALA A 722 -22.51 1.95 33.88
CA ALA A 722 -21.29 1.40 34.46
C ALA A 722 -20.95 2.09 35.79
N TYR A 723 -21.09 3.42 35.84
CA TYR A 723 -20.91 4.20 37.05
C TYR A 723 -21.85 3.75 38.18
N LEU A 724 -23.14 3.58 37.87
CA LEU A 724 -24.13 3.09 38.84
C LEU A 724 -23.79 1.68 39.35
N SER A 725 -23.29 0.81 38.46
CA SER A 725 -22.90 -0.56 38.83
C SER A 725 -21.69 -0.61 39.77
N LEU A 726 -20.66 0.19 39.50
CA LEU A 726 -19.48 0.28 40.36
C LEU A 726 -19.83 0.83 41.74
N ARG A 727 -20.65 1.89 41.77
CA ARG A 727 -21.09 2.50 43.02
C ARG A 727 -21.91 1.54 43.88
N SER A 728 -22.82 0.78 43.27
CA SER A 728 -23.62 -0.22 43.97
C SER A 728 -22.73 -1.31 44.58
N ALA A 729 -21.68 -1.73 43.88
CA ALA A 729 -20.72 -2.71 44.40
C ALA A 729 -19.89 -2.18 45.59
N ALA A 730 -19.51 -0.90 45.58
CA ALA A 730 -18.70 -0.29 46.62
C ALA A 730 -19.46 0.02 47.92
N GLN A 731 -20.75 0.38 47.84
CA GLN A 731 -21.52 0.89 48.99
C GLN A 731 -22.55 -0.10 49.56
N GLY A 732 -22.79 -1.24 48.90
CA GLY A 732 -23.78 -2.24 49.35
C GLY A 732 -25.22 -1.72 49.43
N ALA A 733 -25.48 -0.49 48.95
CA ALA A 733 -26.74 0.23 49.06
C ALA A 733 -27.50 0.25 47.71
N PRO A 734 -28.83 0.38 47.73
CA PRO A 734 -29.65 0.44 46.52
C PRO A 734 -29.32 1.66 45.65
N TYR A 735 -29.65 1.58 44.36
CA TYR A 735 -29.35 2.55 43.30
C TYR A 735 -29.78 3.99 43.65
N ALA A 736 -28.90 4.77 44.29
CA ALA A 736 -29.09 6.20 44.42
C ALA A 736 -28.60 6.88 43.14
N PHE A 737 -29.54 7.28 42.28
CA PHE A 737 -29.23 8.03 41.07
C PHE A 737 -28.80 9.45 41.46
N ASP A 738 -27.50 9.74 41.37
CA ASP A 738 -26.90 10.99 41.83
C ASP A 738 -26.81 12.05 40.72
N PHE A 739 -26.18 13.19 41.03
CA PHE A 739 -26.04 14.29 40.07
C PHE A 739 -25.20 13.90 38.85
N PHE A 740 -24.13 13.14 39.05
CA PHE A 740 -23.23 12.74 37.98
C PHE A 740 -23.90 11.77 36.99
N ALA A 741 -24.62 10.76 37.50
CA ALA A 741 -25.41 9.86 36.67
C ALA A 741 -26.49 10.59 35.87
N ARG A 742 -27.12 11.64 36.44
CA ARG A 742 -28.08 12.51 35.72
C ARG A 742 -27.42 13.22 34.55
N ILE A 743 -26.25 13.83 34.75
CA ILE A 743 -25.53 14.49 33.66
C ILE A 743 -25.28 13.51 32.51
N LEU A 744 -24.72 12.32 32.81
CA LEU A 744 -24.42 11.34 31.77
C LEU A 744 -25.68 10.88 31.01
N LEU A 745 -26.77 10.59 31.72
CA LEU A 745 -28.04 10.21 31.11
C LEU A 745 -28.61 11.33 30.22
N PHE A 746 -28.66 12.57 30.71
CA PHE A 746 -29.22 13.68 29.94
C PHE A 746 -28.32 14.11 28.78
N CYS A 747 -27.00 13.93 28.87
CA CYS A 747 -26.10 14.02 27.72
C CYS A 747 -26.42 12.97 26.66
N ALA A 748 -26.71 11.73 27.06
CA ALA A 748 -27.12 10.68 26.11
C ALA A 748 -28.47 11.01 25.46
N LEU A 749 -29.44 11.45 26.25
CA LEU A 749 -30.78 11.82 25.80
C LEU A 749 -30.75 13.02 24.84
N SER A 750 -30.01 14.07 25.16
CA SER A 750 -29.87 15.23 24.28
C SER A 750 -29.19 14.86 22.97
N THR A 751 -28.15 14.02 23.03
CA THR A 751 -27.47 13.46 21.84
C THR A 751 -28.42 12.68 20.94
N TRP A 752 -29.28 11.87 21.53
CA TRP A 752 -30.30 11.15 20.79
C TRP A 752 -31.29 12.10 20.10
N LEU A 753 -31.77 13.14 20.79
CA LEU A 753 -32.77 14.08 20.25
C LEU A 753 -32.23 14.88 19.05
N PHE A 754 -31.04 15.46 19.13
CA PHE A 754 -30.53 16.26 18.01
C PHE A 754 -30.07 15.39 16.83
N LEU A 755 -29.51 14.19 17.07
CA LEU A 755 -29.20 13.25 15.99
C LEU A 755 -30.49 12.73 15.33
N GLY A 756 -31.55 12.52 16.10
CA GLY A 756 -32.87 12.18 15.61
C GLY A 756 -33.46 13.27 14.71
N TRP A 757 -33.32 14.55 15.09
CA TRP A 757 -33.73 15.68 14.26
C TRP A 757 -32.95 15.74 12.94
N GLY A 758 -31.63 15.56 13.00
CA GLY A 758 -30.78 15.48 11.80
C GLY A 758 -31.11 14.28 10.90
N PHE A 759 -31.55 13.17 11.49
CA PHE A 759 -31.96 11.96 10.78
C PHE A 759 -33.27 12.14 10.03
N VAL A 760 -34.32 12.67 10.68
CA VAL A 760 -35.64 12.87 10.05
C VAL A 760 -35.58 13.83 8.86
N ARG A 761 -34.74 14.87 8.92
CA ARG A 761 -34.69 15.92 7.89
C ARG A 761 -34.01 15.50 6.58
N LYS A 762 -33.22 14.43 6.57
CA LYS A 762 -32.33 14.07 5.44
C LYS A 762 -32.51 12.64 4.92
N PHE A 763 -33.28 11.79 5.60
CA PHE A 763 -33.21 10.34 5.40
C PHE A 763 -34.43 9.68 4.73
N PHE A 764 -35.58 10.35 4.58
CA PHE A 764 -36.68 9.79 3.78
C PHE A 764 -36.25 9.68 2.29
N GLY A 765 -35.64 8.54 1.92
CA GLY A 765 -35.46 8.06 0.55
C GLY A 765 -34.04 8.11 -0.07
N SER A 766 -33.00 8.59 0.62
CA SER A 766 -31.70 8.89 -0.04
C SER A 766 -30.56 7.88 0.17
N CYS A 767 -30.65 6.92 1.10
CA CYS A 767 -29.54 6.03 1.44
C CYS A 767 -29.83 4.57 1.07
N CYS A 768 -28.88 3.91 0.38
CA CYS A 768 -28.96 2.48 0.08
C CYS A 768 -28.65 1.64 1.32
N PHE A 769 -29.32 0.49 1.45
CA PHE A 769 -29.08 -0.47 2.53
C PHE A 769 -27.60 -0.84 2.66
N ALA A 770 -27.08 -0.77 3.88
CA ALA A 770 -25.73 -1.25 4.22
C ALA A 770 -25.72 -1.98 5.58
N MET A 771 -24.85 -2.98 5.73
CA MET A 771 -24.70 -3.72 6.99
C MET A 771 -24.27 -2.85 8.18
N THR A 772 -23.76 -1.64 7.93
CA THR A 772 -23.43 -0.64 8.95
C THR A 772 -24.65 -0.08 9.66
N GLU A 773 -25.87 -0.21 9.12
CA GLU A 773 -27.12 0.20 9.76
C GLU A 773 -27.32 -0.46 11.14
N TRP A 774 -26.81 -1.68 11.33
CA TRP A 774 -26.83 -2.34 12.63
C TRP A 774 -26.11 -1.58 13.74
N ALA A 775 -25.28 -0.57 13.42
CA ALA A 775 -24.69 0.32 14.40
C ALA A 775 -25.73 1.18 15.16
N TYR A 776 -26.96 1.32 14.66
CA TYR A 776 -28.06 2.00 15.37
C TYR A 776 -28.58 1.20 16.59
N GLY A 777 -28.56 -0.13 16.51
CA GLY A 777 -29.30 -0.98 17.45
C GLY A 777 -28.78 -0.89 18.88
N PHE A 778 -27.49 -1.16 19.10
CA PHE A 778 -26.90 -1.12 20.45
C PHE A 778 -27.02 0.24 21.16
N PRO A 779 -26.77 1.41 20.52
CA PRO A 779 -26.99 2.70 21.15
C PRO A 779 -28.40 2.94 21.70
N PHE A 780 -29.43 2.56 20.95
CA PHE A 780 -30.83 2.73 21.41
C PHE A 780 -31.15 1.81 22.57
N VAL A 781 -30.65 0.57 22.53
CA VAL A 781 -30.76 -0.37 23.64
C VAL A 781 -30.06 0.18 24.89
N ALA A 782 -28.83 0.67 24.76
CA ALA A 782 -28.06 1.19 25.89
C ALA A 782 -28.76 2.38 26.55
N LEU A 783 -29.32 3.29 25.75
CA LEU A 783 -30.12 4.41 26.24
C LEU A 783 -31.40 3.93 26.95
N ALA A 784 -32.11 2.95 26.37
CA ALA A 784 -33.32 2.38 26.98
C ALA A 784 -33.01 1.71 28.34
N ILE A 785 -31.91 0.95 28.45
CA ILE A 785 -31.47 0.37 29.73
C ILE A 785 -31.17 1.48 30.76
N ALA A 786 -30.47 2.54 30.36
CA ALA A 786 -30.16 3.65 31.25
C ALA A 786 -31.41 4.40 31.74
N LEU A 787 -32.42 4.57 30.87
CA LEU A 787 -33.70 5.19 31.22
C LEU A 787 -34.56 4.29 32.14
N LEU A 788 -34.52 2.98 31.96
CA LEU A 788 -35.18 2.04 32.88
C LEU A 788 -34.56 2.11 34.29
N ASN A 789 -33.23 2.09 34.37
CA ASN A 789 -32.53 2.25 35.66
C ASN A 789 -32.86 3.61 36.31
N TYR A 790 -33.06 4.66 35.50
CA TYR A 790 -33.48 5.98 35.98
C TYR A 790 -34.91 5.97 36.53
N HIS A 791 -35.84 5.32 35.84
CA HIS A 791 -37.22 5.18 36.32
C HIS A 791 -37.31 4.33 37.60
N GLU A 792 -36.54 3.24 37.70
CA GLU A 792 -36.48 2.42 38.92
C GLU A 792 -35.98 3.22 40.13
N SER A 793 -35.06 4.16 39.90
CA SER A 793 -34.52 5.03 40.95
C SER A 793 -35.43 6.23 41.27
N ILE A 794 -36.07 6.81 40.25
CA ILE A 794 -36.95 7.98 40.35
C ILE A 794 -38.28 7.66 39.66
N LYS A 795 -39.21 7.12 40.44
CA LYS A 795 -40.54 6.77 39.96
C LYS A 795 -41.35 8.02 39.63
N GLY A 796 -41.96 8.04 38.45
CA GLY A 796 -42.85 9.10 38.01
C GLY A 796 -43.44 8.81 36.63
N ALA A 797 -44.63 9.32 36.34
CA ALA A 797 -45.32 9.07 35.07
C ALA A 797 -44.49 9.53 33.85
N PHE A 798 -43.75 10.62 33.99
CA PHE A 798 -42.84 11.11 32.94
C PHE A 798 -41.65 10.17 32.70
N THR A 799 -41.00 9.69 33.77
CA THR A 799 -39.84 8.79 33.63
C THR A 799 -40.26 7.42 33.10
N GLU A 800 -41.46 6.97 33.48
CA GLU A 800 -42.10 5.76 32.96
C GLU A 800 -42.39 5.86 31.46
N GLY A 801 -43.10 6.93 31.05
CA GLY A 801 -43.43 7.16 29.64
C GLY A 801 -42.17 7.28 28.76
N LEU A 802 -41.13 7.93 29.25
CA LEU A 802 -39.85 8.05 28.55
C LEU A 802 -39.13 6.70 28.41
N ALA A 803 -39.15 5.85 29.45
CA ALA A 803 -38.56 4.52 29.40
C ALA A 803 -39.30 3.60 28.40
N TYR A 804 -40.64 3.61 28.39
CA TYR A 804 -41.42 2.86 27.41
C TYR A 804 -41.23 3.36 25.98
N LEU A 805 -41.12 4.68 25.78
CA LEU A 805 -40.84 5.25 24.46
C LEU A 805 -39.48 4.76 23.94
N ALA A 806 -38.44 4.81 24.77
CA ALA A 806 -37.10 4.35 24.38
C ALA A 806 -37.07 2.83 24.10
N LEU A 807 -37.80 2.04 24.89
CA LEU A 807 -37.96 0.60 24.67
C LEU A 807 -38.66 0.28 23.34
N ALA A 808 -39.80 0.93 23.08
CA ALA A 808 -40.56 0.76 21.84
C ALA A 808 -39.70 1.17 20.64
N TRP A 809 -38.97 2.27 20.76
CA TRP A 809 -38.06 2.75 19.74
C TRP A 809 -36.92 1.78 19.44
N ALA A 810 -36.22 1.29 20.48
CA ALA A 810 -35.12 0.34 20.32
C ALA A 810 -35.58 -0.98 19.68
N THR A 811 -36.73 -1.50 20.12
CA THR A 811 -37.31 -2.75 19.60
C THR A 811 -37.75 -2.59 18.14
N LEU A 812 -38.49 -1.52 17.82
CA LEU A 812 -38.94 -1.23 16.46
C LEU A 812 -37.76 -1.03 15.50
N ASN A 813 -36.74 -0.28 15.92
CA ASN A 813 -35.58 -0.01 15.08
C ASN A 813 -34.80 -1.28 14.72
N ILE A 814 -34.53 -2.15 15.70
CA ILE A 814 -33.85 -3.43 15.47
C ILE A 814 -34.69 -4.33 14.55
N PHE A 815 -36.01 -4.34 14.72
CA PHE A 815 -36.92 -5.08 13.83
C PHE A 815 -36.85 -4.58 12.38
N LEU A 816 -36.93 -3.25 12.16
CA LEU A 816 -36.86 -2.64 10.83
C LEU A 816 -35.51 -2.91 10.14
N ILE A 817 -34.40 -2.80 10.87
CA ILE A 817 -33.06 -3.12 10.34
C ILE A 817 -32.96 -4.62 10.00
N GLY A 818 -33.58 -5.48 10.81
CA GLY A 818 -33.72 -6.91 10.51
C GLY A 818 -34.44 -7.16 9.18
N CYS A 819 -35.58 -6.50 8.95
CA CYS A 819 -36.35 -6.58 7.71
C CYS A 819 -35.55 -6.04 6.50
N HIS A 820 -34.83 -4.94 6.66
CA HIS A 820 -33.92 -4.41 5.63
C HIS A 820 -32.80 -5.40 5.31
N THR A 821 -32.22 -6.03 6.34
CA THR A 821 -31.18 -7.04 6.18
C THR A 821 -31.68 -8.25 5.43
N LEU A 822 -32.86 -8.76 5.76
CA LEU A 822 -33.49 -9.87 5.04
C LEU A 822 -33.73 -9.50 3.57
N THR A 823 -34.24 -8.30 3.30
CA THR A 823 -34.43 -7.79 1.94
C THR A 823 -33.10 -7.67 1.18
N GLY A 824 -32.04 -7.22 1.85
CA GLY A 824 -30.69 -7.15 1.30
C GLY A 824 -30.11 -8.52 0.96
N ILE A 825 -30.35 -9.53 1.82
CA ILE A 825 -29.95 -10.92 1.58
C ILE A 825 -30.69 -11.46 0.35
N LEU A 826 -32.02 -11.28 0.28
CA LEU A 826 -32.84 -11.74 -0.84
C LEU A 826 -32.44 -11.09 -2.18
N ARG A 827 -31.95 -9.85 -2.15
CA ARG A 827 -31.41 -9.13 -3.33
C ARG A 827 -29.94 -9.48 -3.64
N GLY A 828 -29.32 -10.36 -2.86
CA GLY A 828 -27.90 -10.72 -2.98
C GLY A 828 -26.94 -9.58 -2.64
N GLY A 829 -27.40 -8.52 -1.96
CA GLY A 829 -26.61 -7.32 -1.65
C GLY A 829 -25.71 -7.45 -0.41
N VAL A 830 -25.82 -8.55 0.35
CA VAL A 830 -25.00 -8.84 1.55
C VAL A 830 -23.83 -9.74 1.17
N PHE A 831 -22.67 -9.58 1.83
CA PHE A 831 -21.43 -10.32 1.53
C PHE A 831 -20.92 -10.12 0.09
N ARG A 832 -21.05 -8.91 -0.42
CA ARG A 832 -20.35 -8.43 -1.62
C ARG A 832 -19.21 -7.50 -1.23
N ASP A 833 -18.22 -7.35 -2.11
CA ASP A 833 -17.20 -6.34 -1.93
C ASP A 833 -17.82 -4.94 -2.06
N PRO A 834 -17.88 -4.15 -0.99
CA PRO A 834 -18.30 -2.76 -1.07
C PRO A 834 -17.05 -2.02 -1.48
N GLY A 835 -16.80 -1.92 -2.80
CA GLY A 835 -15.58 -1.38 -3.39
C GLY A 835 -14.97 -0.25 -2.56
N ASP A 836 -13.68 -0.38 -2.26
CA ASP A 836 -12.96 0.49 -1.33
C ASP A 836 -13.24 1.98 -1.62
N TRP A 837 -13.67 2.68 -0.58
CA TRP A 837 -14.57 3.83 -0.68
C TRP A 837 -13.84 5.11 -1.03
N GLY A 838 -14.25 5.74 -2.14
CA GLY A 838 -13.70 7.00 -2.60
C GLY A 838 -14.55 7.63 -3.71
N PRO A 839 -14.67 8.97 -3.79
CA PRO A 839 -15.32 9.68 -4.90
C PRO A 839 -14.83 9.27 -6.29
N ALA A 840 -13.59 8.77 -6.37
CA ALA A 840 -12.98 8.20 -7.57
C ALA A 840 -13.82 7.08 -8.22
N LEU A 841 -14.78 6.50 -7.48
CA LEU A 841 -15.75 5.52 -7.99
C LEU A 841 -16.55 6.02 -9.19
N ALA A 842 -16.78 7.33 -9.34
CA ALA A 842 -17.48 7.85 -10.53
C ALA A 842 -16.73 7.53 -11.83
N VAL A 843 -15.39 7.56 -11.80
CA VAL A 843 -14.53 7.19 -12.94
C VAL A 843 -14.56 5.67 -13.13
N GLN A 844 -14.56 4.91 -12.04
CA GLN A 844 -14.63 3.44 -12.07
C GLN A 844 -16.00 2.89 -12.51
N ALA A 845 -17.08 3.63 -12.29
CA ALA A 845 -18.42 3.26 -12.76
C ALA A 845 -18.53 3.35 -14.29
N ILE A 846 -17.80 4.28 -14.91
CA ILE A 846 -17.70 4.37 -16.36
C ILE A 846 -16.88 3.18 -16.90
N ASP A 847 -15.81 2.78 -16.21
CA ASP A 847 -15.05 1.57 -16.56
C ASP A 847 -15.95 0.33 -16.57
N GLU A 848 -16.82 0.16 -15.57
CA GLU A 848 -17.76 -0.96 -15.51
C GLU A 848 -18.81 -0.92 -16.61
N ALA A 849 -19.34 0.25 -16.94
CA ALA A 849 -20.29 0.40 -18.04
C ALA A 849 -19.65 0.03 -19.38
N LEU A 850 -18.39 0.45 -19.60
CA LEU A 850 -17.62 0.10 -20.78
C LEU A 850 -17.30 -1.40 -20.83
N ILE A 851 -16.84 -2.01 -19.74
CA ILE A 851 -16.57 -3.45 -19.66
C ILE A 851 -17.83 -4.26 -19.98
N ALA A 852 -18.98 -3.90 -19.40
CA ALA A 852 -20.24 -4.59 -19.64
C ALA A 852 -20.70 -4.49 -21.11
N TYR A 853 -20.39 -3.38 -21.79
CA TYR A 853 -20.62 -3.24 -23.23
C TYR A 853 -19.67 -4.12 -24.04
N LEU A 854 -18.37 -4.09 -23.72
CA LEU A 854 -17.33 -4.87 -24.38
C LEU A 854 -17.58 -6.39 -24.27
N GLU A 855 -18.04 -6.88 -23.13
CA GLU A 855 -18.40 -8.30 -22.92
C GLU A 855 -19.63 -8.74 -23.72
N LYS A 856 -20.55 -7.81 -24.04
CA LYS A 856 -21.72 -8.08 -24.89
C LYS A 856 -21.39 -8.01 -26.37
N LEU A 857 -20.27 -7.38 -26.75
CA LEU A 857 -19.88 -7.18 -28.14
C LEU A 857 -19.83 -8.48 -28.97
N PRO A 858 -19.27 -9.62 -28.48
CA PRO A 858 -19.29 -10.88 -29.24
C PRO A 858 -20.70 -11.38 -29.56
N LYS A 859 -21.67 -11.15 -28.65
CA LYS A 859 -23.07 -11.58 -28.84
C LYS A 859 -23.83 -10.72 -29.83
N VAL A 860 -23.43 -9.46 -30.01
CA VAL A 860 -24.08 -8.51 -30.92
C VAL A 860 -23.42 -8.52 -32.29
N LEU A 861 -22.08 -8.54 -32.35
CA LEU A 861 -21.31 -8.53 -33.59
C LEU A 861 -21.17 -9.93 -34.22
N GLY A 862 -21.19 -10.99 -33.42
CA GLY A 862 -21.07 -12.37 -33.87
C GLY A 862 -22.16 -12.83 -34.85
N PRO A 863 -23.45 -12.54 -34.61
CA PRO A 863 -24.55 -13.00 -35.48
C PRO A 863 -24.79 -12.17 -36.75
N LEU A 864 -24.15 -11.00 -36.92
CA LEU A 864 -24.45 -10.11 -38.05
C LEU A 864 -23.93 -10.65 -39.39
N GLU A 865 -24.78 -10.76 -40.39
CA GLU A 865 -24.35 -11.22 -41.72
C GLU A 865 -24.42 -10.09 -42.74
N GLY A 866 -23.61 -10.17 -43.81
CA GLY A 866 -23.59 -9.18 -44.89
C GLY A 866 -24.95 -8.81 -45.49
N PRO A 867 -25.93 -9.74 -45.62
CA PRO A 867 -27.29 -9.42 -46.09
C PRO A 867 -28.12 -8.58 -45.10
N ASP A 868 -27.86 -8.64 -43.79
CA ASP A 868 -28.66 -8.01 -42.73
C ASP A 868 -28.37 -6.50 -42.59
N ALA A 869 -28.83 -5.71 -43.56
CA ALA A 869 -28.66 -4.26 -43.57
C ALA A 869 -29.25 -3.57 -42.31
N ALA A 870 -30.40 -4.07 -41.84
CA ALA A 870 -31.11 -3.47 -40.71
C ALA A 870 -30.43 -3.78 -39.36
N GLY A 871 -29.89 -4.99 -39.17
CA GLY A 871 -29.06 -5.32 -38.02
C GLY A 871 -27.77 -4.52 -37.98
N ILE A 872 -27.08 -4.40 -39.12
CA ILE A 872 -25.86 -3.60 -39.26
C ILE A 872 -26.11 -2.13 -38.92
N ALA A 873 -27.19 -1.53 -39.45
CA ALA A 873 -27.54 -0.14 -39.16
C ALA A 873 -27.84 0.10 -37.67
N ARG A 874 -28.55 -0.83 -37.00
CA ARG A 874 -28.81 -0.78 -35.56
C ARG A 874 -27.54 -0.91 -34.73
N PHE A 875 -26.62 -1.78 -35.13
CA PHE A 875 -25.32 -1.92 -34.48
C PHE A 875 -24.50 -0.63 -34.58
N ILE A 876 -24.39 -0.05 -35.78
CA ILE A 876 -23.67 1.21 -35.99
C ILE A 876 -24.27 2.36 -35.17
N ALA A 877 -25.61 2.45 -35.11
CA ALA A 877 -26.30 3.44 -34.29
C ALA A 877 -25.99 3.27 -32.79
N GLY A 878 -25.90 2.03 -32.30
CA GLY A 878 -25.52 1.73 -30.92
C GLY A 878 -24.03 1.88 -30.61
N TRP A 879 -23.15 1.81 -31.62
CA TRP A 879 -21.70 1.95 -31.46
C TRP A 879 -21.26 3.41 -31.29
N LYS A 880 -21.83 4.34 -32.06
CA LYS A 880 -21.50 5.77 -32.00
C LYS A 880 -21.46 6.37 -30.58
N PRO A 881 -22.51 6.20 -29.73
CA PRO A 881 -22.46 6.73 -28.37
C PRO A 881 -21.41 6.02 -27.50
N PHE A 882 -21.22 4.71 -27.68
CA PHE A 882 -20.17 3.97 -26.98
C PHE A 882 -18.77 4.50 -27.33
N GLU A 883 -18.48 4.70 -28.61
CA GLU A 883 -17.21 5.24 -29.09
C GLU A 883 -16.89 6.61 -28.48
N ALA A 884 -17.88 7.51 -28.47
CA ALA A 884 -17.72 8.84 -27.89
C ALA A 884 -17.42 8.79 -26.38
N VAL A 885 -18.14 7.95 -25.63
CA VAL A 885 -17.92 7.75 -24.18
C VAL A 885 -16.56 7.11 -23.92
N ALA A 886 -16.18 6.08 -24.68
CA ALA A 886 -14.90 5.38 -24.51
C ALA A 886 -13.72 6.31 -24.80
N TYR A 887 -13.76 7.07 -25.91
CA TYR A 887 -12.71 8.02 -26.26
C TYR A 887 -12.56 9.11 -25.19
N HIS A 888 -13.68 9.75 -24.81
CA HIS A 888 -13.67 10.82 -23.82
C HIS A 888 -13.14 10.32 -22.47
N HIS A 889 -13.58 9.13 -22.05
CA HIS A 889 -13.16 8.57 -20.76
C HIS A 889 -11.67 8.20 -20.72
N LEU A 890 -11.14 7.52 -21.75
CA LEU A 890 -9.75 7.09 -21.80
C LEU A 890 -8.77 8.27 -21.95
N VAL A 891 -9.10 9.23 -22.81
CA VAL A 891 -8.17 10.31 -23.19
C VAL A 891 -8.40 11.55 -22.32
N VAL A 892 -9.64 12.03 -22.21
CA VAL A 892 -9.92 13.30 -21.54
C VAL A 892 -9.99 13.11 -20.03
N ASN A 893 -10.82 12.18 -19.55
CA ASN A 893 -10.96 11.97 -18.11
C ASN A 893 -9.73 11.31 -17.50
N LYS A 894 -9.29 10.16 -18.03
CA LYS A 894 -8.17 9.40 -17.47
C LYS A 894 -6.84 10.09 -17.71
N ASN A 895 -6.40 10.19 -18.97
CA ASN A 895 -5.09 10.77 -19.27
C ASN A 895 -5.00 12.27 -18.95
N GLY A 896 -6.10 13.03 -19.10
CA GLY A 896 -6.12 14.47 -18.84
C GLY A 896 -6.23 14.86 -17.36
N THR A 897 -6.98 14.10 -16.56
CA THR A 897 -7.34 14.51 -15.20
C THR A 897 -6.98 13.47 -14.12
N VAL A 898 -7.32 12.20 -14.31
CA VAL A 898 -7.18 11.18 -13.24
C VAL A 898 -5.74 10.69 -13.10
N PHE A 899 -5.09 10.31 -14.21
CA PHE A 899 -3.72 9.78 -14.19
C PHE A 899 -2.68 10.82 -13.79
N PRO A 900 -2.73 12.10 -14.22
CA PRO A 900 -1.78 13.10 -13.74
C PRO A 900 -1.85 13.30 -12.22
N GLU A 901 -3.04 13.29 -11.64
CA GLU A 901 -3.22 13.40 -10.19
C GLU A 901 -2.79 12.11 -9.47
N ALA A 902 -2.99 10.94 -10.07
CA ALA A 902 -2.46 9.68 -9.56
C ALA A 902 -0.92 9.64 -9.60
N SER A 903 -0.28 10.08 -10.69
CA SER A 903 1.18 10.16 -10.83
C SER A 903 1.79 11.20 -9.88
N ARG A 904 1.06 12.27 -9.51
CA ARG A 904 1.50 13.21 -8.45
C ARG A 904 1.56 12.55 -7.09
N LEU A 905 0.61 11.66 -6.78
CA LEU A 905 0.56 10.96 -5.50
C LEU A 905 1.51 9.75 -5.47
N ALA A 906 1.67 9.06 -6.59
CA ALA A 906 2.54 7.90 -6.76
C ALA A 906 3.20 7.92 -8.14
N ALA A 907 4.42 8.45 -8.21
CA ALA A 907 5.18 8.58 -9.45
C ALA A 907 5.38 7.21 -10.13
N GLY A 908 5.18 7.14 -11.45
CA GLY A 908 5.36 5.92 -12.23
C GLY A 908 4.23 4.90 -12.13
N ALA A 909 3.25 5.07 -11.24
CA ALA A 909 2.22 4.07 -11.00
C ALA A 909 1.27 3.87 -12.20
N VAL A 910 1.02 4.92 -12.99
CA VAL A 910 0.03 4.90 -14.09
C VAL A 910 0.61 5.21 -15.47
N ASP A 911 1.92 5.46 -15.57
CA ASP A 911 2.56 5.95 -16.80
C ASP A 911 2.45 4.93 -17.96
N LYS A 912 2.45 3.63 -17.64
CA LYS A 912 2.19 2.54 -18.60
C LYS A 912 0.81 2.69 -19.26
N TYR A 913 -0.20 3.11 -18.51
CA TYR A 913 -1.59 3.17 -18.99
C TYR A 913 -1.86 4.40 -19.85
N VAL A 914 -1.14 5.51 -19.65
CA VAL A 914 -1.29 6.71 -20.47
C VAL A 914 -1.09 6.39 -21.96
N GLY A 915 0.02 5.73 -22.28
CA GLY A 915 0.33 5.32 -23.67
C GLY A 915 -0.60 4.24 -24.22
N LEU A 916 -1.07 3.32 -23.36
CA LEU A 916 -2.04 2.31 -23.76
C LEU A 916 -3.40 2.92 -24.10
N ASN A 917 -3.90 3.85 -23.29
CA ASN A 917 -5.16 4.55 -23.54
C ASN A 917 -5.16 5.29 -24.87
N THR A 918 -4.06 5.94 -25.22
CA THR A 918 -3.90 6.58 -26.53
C THR A 918 -3.98 5.56 -27.67
N ARG A 919 -3.30 4.40 -27.54
CA ARG A 919 -3.40 3.32 -28.54
C ARG A 919 -4.81 2.74 -28.67
N HIS A 920 -5.56 2.64 -27.58
CA HIS A 920 -6.96 2.21 -27.63
C HIS A 920 -7.85 3.26 -28.32
N ALA A 921 -7.58 4.55 -28.11
CA ALA A 921 -8.24 5.64 -28.81
C ALA A 921 -7.96 5.64 -30.31
N ASP A 922 -6.72 5.36 -30.73
CA ASP A 922 -6.36 5.21 -32.15
C ASP A 922 -7.10 4.04 -32.81
N LYS A 923 -7.25 2.93 -32.08
CA LYS A 923 -8.05 1.78 -32.54
C LYS A 923 -9.54 2.12 -32.67
N LEU A 924 -10.11 2.89 -31.75
CA LEU A 924 -11.48 3.40 -31.87
C LEU A 924 -11.65 4.21 -33.16
N ALA A 925 -10.70 5.10 -33.47
CA ALA A 925 -10.72 5.88 -34.72
C ALA A 925 -10.59 4.99 -35.98
N ALA A 926 -9.82 3.89 -35.91
CA ALA A 926 -9.75 2.92 -36.99
C ALA A 926 -11.08 2.16 -37.18
N PHE A 927 -11.76 1.78 -36.09
CA PHE A 927 -13.09 1.18 -36.16
C PHE A 927 -14.12 2.15 -36.72
N HIS A 928 -14.05 3.43 -36.38
CA HIS A 928 -14.91 4.46 -36.95
C HIS A 928 -14.85 4.48 -38.48
N LYS A 929 -13.63 4.45 -39.03
CA LYS A 929 -13.41 4.41 -40.49
C LYS A 929 -13.96 3.13 -41.13
N THR A 930 -13.87 2.01 -40.44
CA THR A 930 -14.38 0.72 -40.92
C THR A 930 -15.92 0.71 -40.89
N LEU A 931 -16.51 1.26 -39.83
CA LEU A 931 -17.96 1.37 -39.67
C LEU A 931 -18.59 2.38 -40.64
N SER A 932 -17.89 3.47 -40.98
CA SER A 932 -18.36 4.42 -41.98
C SER A 932 -18.35 3.82 -43.39
N LYS A 933 -17.33 3.04 -43.73
CA LYS A 933 -17.31 2.23 -44.97
C LYS A 933 -18.43 1.19 -44.98
N LEU A 934 -18.65 0.50 -43.86
CA LEU A 934 -19.72 -0.49 -43.72
C LEU A 934 -21.11 0.14 -43.88
N ALA A 935 -21.31 1.36 -43.38
CA ALA A 935 -22.56 2.11 -43.56
C ALA A 935 -22.80 2.56 -45.01
N ALA A 936 -21.72 2.84 -45.76
CA ALA A 936 -21.78 3.34 -47.13
C ALA A 936 -21.82 2.24 -48.19
N SER A 937 -21.44 1.00 -47.85
CA SER A 937 -21.34 -0.10 -48.81
C SER A 937 -22.72 -0.64 -49.25
N PRO A 938 -23.03 -0.61 -50.57
CA PRO A 938 -24.30 -1.13 -51.10
C PRO A 938 -24.28 -2.66 -51.30
N SER A 939 -23.10 -3.29 -51.39
CA SER A 939 -22.95 -4.71 -51.73
C SER A 939 -23.00 -5.62 -50.49
N PRO A 940 -23.84 -6.68 -50.45
CA PRO A 940 -23.86 -7.65 -49.36
C PRO A 940 -22.52 -8.38 -49.14
N ALA A 941 -21.76 -8.64 -50.22
CA ALA A 941 -20.47 -9.33 -50.15
C ALA A 941 -19.38 -8.44 -49.52
N GLU A 942 -19.38 -7.15 -49.88
CA GLU A 942 -18.46 -6.16 -49.32
C GLU A 942 -18.78 -5.88 -47.83
N ARG A 943 -20.07 -5.81 -47.47
CA ARG A 943 -20.50 -5.74 -46.07
C ARG A 943 -20.05 -6.96 -45.25
N GLY A 944 -20.12 -8.16 -45.83
CA GLY A 944 -19.62 -9.39 -45.19
C GLY A 944 -18.11 -9.34 -44.93
N ALA A 945 -17.31 -8.93 -45.92
CA ALA A 945 -15.86 -8.80 -45.77
C ALA A 945 -15.46 -7.77 -44.70
N LEU A 946 -16.12 -6.60 -44.68
CA LEU A 946 -15.89 -5.56 -43.68
C LEU A 946 -16.32 -5.99 -42.27
N LEU A 947 -17.39 -6.78 -42.13
CA LEU A 947 -17.80 -7.36 -40.85
C LEU A 947 -16.76 -8.35 -40.31
N ASP A 948 -16.17 -9.17 -41.17
CA ASP A 948 -15.13 -10.12 -40.77
C ASP A 948 -13.81 -9.43 -40.41
N GLU A 949 -13.44 -8.37 -41.13
CA GLU A 949 -12.34 -7.49 -40.76
C GLU A 949 -12.59 -6.87 -39.37
N LEU A 950 -13.78 -6.30 -39.16
CA LEU A 950 -14.18 -5.71 -37.90
C LEU A 950 -14.17 -6.72 -36.76
N ARG A 951 -14.64 -7.96 -36.96
CA ARG A 951 -14.60 -9.02 -35.93
C ARG A 951 -13.19 -9.39 -35.53
N LYS A 952 -12.31 -9.62 -36.52
CA LYS A 952 -10.92 -10.00 -36.28
C LYS A 952 -10.17 -8.94 -35.49
N ALA A 953 -10.51 -7.67 -35.67
CA ALA A 953 -9.87 -6.56 -34.96
C ALA A 953 -10.56 -6.19 -33.63
N ALA A 954 -11.89 -6.14 -33.59
CA ALA A 954 -12.66 -5.63 -32.45
C ALA A 954 -12.82 -6.63 -31.30
N LEU A 955 -12.97 -7.94 -31.56
CA LEU A 955 -13.16 -8.93 -30.48
C LEU A 955 -11.92 -9.11 -29.60
N PRO A 956 -10.69 -9.27 -30.14
CA PRO A 956 -9.49 -9.34 -29.31
C PRO A 956 -9.19 -8.01 -28.62
N TRP A 957 -9.47 -6.88 -29.29
CA TRP A 957 -9.33 -5.55 -28.70
C TRP A 957 -10.28 -5.34 -27.52
N ALA A 958 -11.53 -5.79 -27.62
CA ALA A 958 -12.52 -5.65 -26.56
C ALA A 958 -12.11 -6.42 -25.30
N ALA A 959 -11.58 -7.63 -25.47
CA ALA A 959 -11.04 -8.41 -24.35
C ALA A 959 -9.81 -7.73 -23.72
N ALA A 960 -8.89 -7.21 -24.55
CA ALA A 960 -7.70 -6.50 -24.07
C ALA A 960 -8.04 -5.21 -23.31
N LEU A 961 -8.97 -4.40 -23.85
CA LEU A 961 -9.42 -3.17 -23.19
C LEU A 961 -10.16 -3.47 -21.89
N ALA A 962 -11.05 -4.47 -21.86
CA ALA A 962 -11.74 -4.86 -20.63
C ALA A 962 -10.76 -5.31 -19.53
N ALA A 963 -9.74 -6.10 -19.89
CA ALA A 963 -8.70 -6.53 -18.95
C ALA A 963 -7.88 -5.34 -18.43
N GLN A 964 -7.49 -4.40 -19.31
CA GLN A 964 -6.76 -3.21 -18.93
C GLN A 964 -7.58 -2.30 -18.01
N LEU A 965 -8.85 -2.06 -18.32
CA LEU A 965 -9.74 -1.22 -17.49
C LEU A 965 -9.87 -1.78 -16.06
N LEU A 966 -9.87 -3.12 -15.91
CA LEU A 966 -9.84 -3.77 -14.60
C LEU A 966 -8.50 -3.55 -13.87
N GLU A 967 -7.38 -3.70 -14.57
CA GLU A 967 -6.04 -3.47 -14.01
C GLU A 967 -5.85 -2.00 -13.56
N GLU A 968 -6.24 -1.06 -14.41
CA GLU A 968 -6.20 0.38 -14.12
C GLU A 968 -7.02 0.73 -12.89
N ARG A 969 -8.22 0.15 -12.76
CA ARG A 969 -9.11 0.39 -11.63
C ARG A 969 -8.44 -0.01 -10.32
N ASP A 970 -7.75 -1.15 -10.30
CA ASP A 970 -7.09 -1.65 -9.10
C ASP A 970 -5.88 -0.80 -8.73
N VAL A 971 -5.10 -0.36 -9.72
CA VAL A 971 -3.94 0.52 -9.50
C VAL A 971 -4.38 1.90 -9.04
N VAL A 972 -5.26 2.57 -9.79
CA VAL A 972 -5.76 3.91 -9.46
C VAL A 972 -6.54 3.90 -8.15
N GLY A 973 -7.38 2.89 -7.93
CA GLY A 973 -8.09 2.69 -6.67
C GLY A 973 -7.14 2.51 -5.49
N GLY A 974 -6.06 1.74 -5.68
CA GLY A 974 -5.02 1.55 -4.69
C GLY A 974 -4.24 2.83 -4.36
N VAL A 975 -3.92 3.64 -5.36
CA VAL A 975 -3.24 4.94 -5.19
C VAL A 975 -4.15 5.90 -4.42
N PHE A 976 -5.39 6.10 -4.88
CA PHE A 976 -6.28 7.06 -4.24
C PHE A 976 -6.75 6.65 -2.85
N SER A 977 -7.09 5.37 -2.63
CA SER A 977 -7.54 4.91 -1.30
C SER A 977 -6.47 5.02 -0.22
N LYS A 978 -5.19 4.97 -0.58
CA LYS A 978 -4.06 5.04 0.36
C LYS A 978 -3.45 6.43 0.50
N LEU A 979 -3.43 7.20 -0.58
CA LEU A 979 -2.63 8.42 -0.67
C LEU A 979 -3.48 9.69 -0.92
N ALA A 980 -4.73 9.55 -1.38
CA ALA A 980 -5.58 10.70 -1.65
C ALA A 980 -6.68 10.86 -0.60
N SER A 981 -6.81 12.07 -0.07
CA SER A 981 -7.94 12.46 0.77
C SER A 981 -9.26 12.37 -0.01
N ILE A 982 -10.37 12.08 0.66
CA ILE A 982 -11.72 12.03 0.05
C ILE A 982 -12.05 13.38 -0.59
N THR A 983 -11.60 14.48 0.00
CA THR A 983 -11.79 15.83 -0.56
C THR A 983 -11.02 16.01 -1.86
N ALA A 984 -9.75 15.55 -1.93
CA ALA A 984 -8.96 15.55 -3.15
C ALA A 984 -9.61 14.66 -4.22
N GLN A 985 -10.06 13.47 -3.85
CA GLN A 985 -10.77 12.57 -4.77
C GLN A 985 -12.06 13.21 -5.30
N ARG A 986 -12.87 13.91 -4.46
CA ARG A 986 -14.06 14.64 -4.93
C ARG A 986 -13.68 15.74 -5.91
N ARG A 987 -12.60 16.48 -5.63
CA ARG A 987 -12.11 17.53 -6.52
C ARG A 987 -11.67 16.95 -7.87
N ILE A 988 -10.93 15.85 -7.87
CA ILE A 988 -10.48 15.15 -9.09
C ILE A 988 -11.69 14.68 -9.89
N VAL A 989 -12.70 14.11 -9.23
CA VAL A 989 -13.92 13.62 -9.88
C VAL A 989 -14.80 14.75 -10.38
N ASN A 990 -14.95 15.83 -9.61
CA ASN A 990 -15.69 17.01 -10.04
C ASN A 990 -14.98 17.69 -11.20
N LYS A 991 -13.64 17.71 -11.21
CA LYS A 991 -12.84 18.19 -12.33
C LYS A 991 -13.05 17.30 -13.56
N ALA A 992 -12.93 15.98 -13.43
CA ALA A 992 -13.22 15.04 -14.51
C ALA A 992 -14.67 15.16 -15.04
N ARG A 993 -15.65 15.42 -14.16
CA ARG A 993 -17.04 15.69 -14.56
C ARG A 993 -17.20 17.06 -15.25
N ALA A 994 -16.50 18.08 -14.81
CA ALA A 994 -16.53 19.41 -15.41
C ALA A 994 -15.90 19.41 -16.81
N ASP A 995 -14.83 18.63 -16.99
CA ASP A 995 -14.10 18.46 -18.24
C ASP A 995 -14.84 17.53 -19.24
N SER A 996 -15.98 16.93 -18.82
CA SER A 996 -16.80 16.02 -19.62
C SER A 996 -18.22 16.53 -19.87
N PRO A 997 -18.53 17.04 -21.08
CA PRO A 997 -19.90 17.39 -21.47
C PRO A 997 -20.87 16.19 -21.50
N LEU A 998 -20.34 14.96 -21.67
CA LEU A 998 -21.08 13.70 -21.73
C LEU A 998 -21.39 13.09 -20.35
N ALA A 999 -20.78 13.60 -19.27
CA ALA A 999 -21.03 13.15 -17.90
C ALA A 999 -22.16 13.92 -17.19
N ARG A 1000 -22.66 15.00 -17.80
CA ARG A 1000 -23.94 15.64 -17.46
C ARG A 1000 -25.05 14.90 -18.21
#